data_AF-A0A1V6GRL3-F1
#
_entry.id   AF-A0A1V6GRL3-F1
#
_cell.length_a   1.000
_cell.length_b   1.000
_cell.length_c   1.000
_cell.angle_alpha   90.00
_cell.angle_beta   90.00
_cell.angle_gamma   90.00
#
_symmetry.space_group_name_H-M   'P 1'
#
loop_
_entity.id
_entity.type
_entity.pdbx_description
1 polymer ?
#
loop_
_entity_poly.entity_id
_entity_poly.type
_entity_poly.pdbx_seq_one_letter_code
_entity_poly.pdbx_strand_id
1 'polypeptide(L)'
;MRLLGKRGARSLAVGVSLCLAVCGGCRVCDNGNHPSAEHAFSPAMTFYVAKDGNDAWSGNLATAKGDRSDGPLATLEAARQRIRELKKKGPLPAGGVEVVVGGGTHYLPAAFHLDHDDSGTAEAPIVYRAMPGDHAVLSGGRRIGGWKKTDDSLWTTEITEVKSGDWYFNQLFVNGQARPRARLPQTGFFRVDKQIPDAPSPGGGKEPVKYNTPCHLFGYAPGDLDPRWTNIQDTEVIVYHFWTDTHLTVKAIDGDAGVVSFVYPSCKQFVDDAFTITETTLGARYVVENVFEALDEPGEWYLNRTTGVLTYWPKPGEDMTRAEATAPRLTALVQMTGQPDKGRWVEHVAFRDLVFSHCHYEIPPGYVNNRQASASVAAAVTLTGARHCSFENCELSNLGGYAVEVLGGCRDNAFVGNALHDLDAGGFRVTSGIANDDLNALQPLKFMNPLWRTADNVITDNEIRHYGKRFASAVGALLMHTEGNTVAHNHIHHGYYSGVSVGWQWGYWRSISRDNRVEFNHIHDIGQGLLSDMGGVYTLGVAPGTTVRNNLIHDVDANHYGGWGLYLDEGSTHILAENNVICRTKFAPFNWNLYFNPTLKRDEVKFDNGSWADWQKRGKDINSKYADPLFVDPDRGDFRLKPESPAWALGFRPIDMTRVGPRPPEERGAKGRQRNRWVAGGCEDRAFRMKRDAGESGARASPPATAFNSIGCAVVH
;
A
#
# COMPACT_ATOMS: atom_id res chain seq x y z
N MET A 1 12.64 3.24 78.73
CA MET A 1 13.37 1.96 78.80
C MET A 1 14.38 1.96 77.67
N ARG A 2 15.59 2.52 77.90
CA ARG A 2 16.87 1.81 78.17
C ARG A 2 17.21 0.72 77.14
N LEU A 3 18.39 0.67 76.49
CA LEU A 3 19.58 1.54 76.37
C LEU A 3 20.57 0.80 75.41
N LEU A 4 21.32 1.56 74.60
CA LEU A 4 22.73 1.36 74.15
C LEU A 4 23.09 0.19 73.21
N GLY A 5 24.04 0.30 72.26
CA GLY A 5 24.99 1.36 71.88
C GLY A 5 26.07 0.77 70.94
N LYS A 6 26.49 1.50 69.88
CA LYS A 6 27.80 2.21 69.72
C LYS A 6 29.01 1.25 69.57
N ARG A 7 29.94 1.34 68.62
CA ARG A 7 30.77 2.42 67.98
C ARG A 7 31.60 1.72 66.87
N GLY A 8 32.28 2.37 65.91
CA GLY A 8 32.68 3.76 65.77
C GLY A 8 33.44 4.01 64.45
N ALA A 9 33.59 5.31 64.17
CA ALA A 9 34.17 5.94 62.99
C ALA A 9 35.71 6.00 63.00
N ARG A 10 36.31 6.39 61.86
CA ARG A 10 37.45 7.34 61.82
C ARG A 10 37.51 8.14 60.50
N SER A 11 37.68 9.45 60.72
CA SER A 11 37.85 10.64 59.85
C SER A 11 39.17 10.61 59.02
N LEU A 12 39.34 11.21 57.83
CA LEU A 12 39.24 12.61 57.30
C LEU A 12 40.57 13.40 57.38
N ALA A 13 41.14 13.77 56.21
CA ALA A 13 42.01 14.95 55.90
C ALA A 13 42.46 14.85 54.41
N VAL A 14 41.94 15.62 53.45
CA VAL A 14 42.23 17.03 53.03
C VAL A 14 43.63 17.25 52.45
N GLY A 15 43.70 17.66 51.16
CA GLY A 15 44.90 18.18 50.51
C GLY A 15 44.73 18.53 49.00
N VAL A 16 44.14 19.70 48.72
CA VAL A 16 44.41 20.71 47.66
C VAL A 16 44.81 20.32 46.21
N SER A 17 44.13 20.98 45.25
CA SER A 17 44.35 21.25 43.80
C SER A 17 45.81 21.27 43.27
N LEU A 18 46.15 21.12 41.98
CA LEU A 18 45.55 21.59 40.72
C LEU A 18 46.26 20.95 39.48
N CYS A 19 45.52 20.85 38.36
CA CYS A 19 45.94 20.97 36.95
C CYS A 19 46.62 19.83 36.14
N LEU A 20 45.97 19.59 34.98
CA LEU A 20 46.44 19.31 33.61
C LEU A 20 46.31 17.88 33.06
N ALA A 21 45.53 17.83 31.98
CA ALA A 21 45.12 16.70 31.17
C ALA A 21 46.23 16.21 30.23
N VAL A 22 46.24 14.90 29.91
CA VAL A 22 46.47 14.34 28.56
C VAL A 22 45.80 12.95 28.49
N CYS A 23 45.20 12.68 27.33
CA CYS A 23 44.38 11.54 26.92
C CYS A 23 45.06 10.15 26.92
N GLY A 24 44.25 9.13 27.16
CA GLY A 24 44.44 7.72 26.77
C GLY A 24 43.16 6.96 27.16
N GLY A 25 42.32 6.49 26.24
CA GLY A 25 42.58 5.35 25.35
C GLY A 25 41.75 4.16 25.84
N CYS A 26 40.44 4.15 25.58
CA CYS A 26 39.57 3.03 25.95
C CYS A 26 39.69 1.90 24.92
N ARG A 27 40.17 0.75 25.38
CA ARG A 27 40.22 -0.53 24.66
C ARG A 27 38.80 -1.02 24.36
N VAL A 28 38.53 -1.27 23.08
CA VAL A 28 37.40 -2.04 22.59
C VAL A 28 37.73 -3.53 22.80
N CYS A 29 36.83 -4.26 23.45
CA CYS A 29 36.87 -5.72 23.50
C CYS A 29 36.25 -6.24 22.20
N ASP A 30 37.11 -6.66 21.29
CA ASP A 30 36.78 -7.32 20.03
C ASP A 30 36.64 -8.82 20.31
N ASN A 31 35.41 -9.32 20.43
CA ASN A 31 35.14 -10.76 20.40
C ASN A 31 34.60 -11.10 19.02
N GLY A 32 35.55 -11.38 18.12
CA GLY A 32 35.30 -11.88 16.80
C GLY A 32 34.60 -13.25 16.82
N ASN A 33 33.40 -13.27 16.26
CA ASN A 33 32.91 -14.41 15.47
C ASN A 33 31.86 -13.89 14.48
N HIS A 34 32.31 -13.05 13.53
CA HIS A 34 31.50 -12.66 12.39
C HIS A 34 31.86 -13.59 11.22
N PRO A 35 30.94 -14.44 10.71
CA PRO A 35 31.16 -15.05 9.41
C PRO A 35 31.15 -13.93 8.38
N SER A 36 32.30 -13.77 7.73
CA SER A 36 32.53 -12.91 6.57
C SER A 36 31.68 -13.35 5.37
N ALA A 37 31.59 -12.45 4.39
CA ALA A 37 30.84 -12.55 3.15
C ALA A 37 30.99 -13.89 2.38
N GLU A 38 30.06 -14.12 1.43
CA GLU A 38 29.88 -15.28 0.54
C GLU A 38 28.82 -16.23 1.09
N HIS A 39 27.63 -16.36 0.50
CA HIS A 39 27.46 -16.99 -0.81
C HIS A 39 26.33 -16.33 -1.61
N ALA A 40 26.53 -16.18 -2.92
CA ALA A 40 25.40 -16.17 -3.86
C ALA A 40 24.59 -17.44 -3.60
N PHE A 41 23.25 -17.35 -3.62
CA PHE A 41 22.42 -18.54 -3.44
C PHE A 41 22.79 -19.57 -4.51
N SER A 42 23.38 -20.69 -4.08
CA SER A 42 23.73 -21.83 -4.91
C SER A 42 22.87 -23.00 -4.42
N PRO A 43 21.77 -23.32 -5.11
CA PRO A 43 20.86 -24.35 -4.64
C PRO A 43 21.54 -25.72 -4.64
N ALA A 44 21.27 -26.51 -3.60
CA ALA A 44 21.72 -27.90 -3.57
C ALA A 44 20.83 -28.81 -4.43
N MET A 45 19.61 -28.36 -4.74
CA MET A 45 18.67 -29.08 -5.58
C MET A 45 17.83 -28.11 -6.41
N THR A 46 17.51 -28.50 -7.64
CA THR A 46 16.70 -27.69 -8.56
C THR A 46 15.56 -28.52 -9.14
N PHE A 47 14.35 -27.96 -9.09
CA PHE A 47 13.20 -28.41 -9.86
C PHE A 47 12.88 -27.38 -10.95
N TYR A 48 12.38 -27.83 -12.09
CA TYR A 48 11.97 -27.00 -13.21
C TYR A 48 10.47 -27.08 -13.43
N VAL A 49 9.85 -25.96 -13.73
CA VAL A 49 8.42 -25.83 -14.08
C VAL A 49 8.31 -25.17 -15.46
N ALA A 50 7.57 -25.76 -16.39
CA ALA A 50 7.41 -25.25 -17.75
C ALA A 50 5.99 -25.48 -18.28
N LYS A 51 5.54 -24.63 -19.21
CA LYS A 51 4.18 -24.70 -19.80
C LYS A 51 3.90 -26.01 -20.54
N ASP A 52 4.93 -26.64 -21.07
CA ASP A 52 4.90 -27.93 -21.77
C ASP A 52 5.35 -29.11 -20.88
N GLY A 53 5.50 -28.85 -19.58
CA GLY A 53 5.86 -29.83 -18.56
C GLY A 53 4.75 -30.83 -18.23
N ASN A 54 5.06 -31.74 -17.32
CA ASN A 54 4.12 -32.76 -16.84
C ASN A 54 4.38 -33.06 -15.36
N ASP A 55 3.35 -32.96 -14.52
CA ASP A 55 3.46 -33.17 -13.07
C ASP A 55 3.77 -34.61 -12.67
N ALA A 56 3.63 -35.57 -13.59
CA ALA A 56 4.10 -36.94 -13.39
C ALA A 56 5.63 -37.11 -13.51
N TRP A 57 6.33 -36.14 -14.12
CA TRP A 57 7.78 -36.19 -14.28
C TRP A 57 8.52 -35.85 -12.99
N SER A 58 9.85 -36.04 -13.00
CA SER A 58 10.68 -35.76 -11.83
C SER A 58 10.79 -34.27 -11.53
N GLY A 59 10.75 -33.43 -12.57
CA GLY A 59 11.06 -32.01 -12.47
C GLY A 59 12.56 -31.69 -12.45
N ASN A 60 13.45 -32.68 -12.49
CA ASN A 60 14.90 -32.46 -12.35
C ASN A 60 15.56 -31.98 -13.65
N LEU A 61 14.82 -31.96 -14.76
CA LEU A 61 15.32 -31.61 -16.09
C LEU A 61 14.63 -30.35 -16.58
N ALA A 62 15.40 -29.37 -17.07
CA ALA A 62 14.87 -28.12 -17.61
C ALA A 62 14.06 -28.33 -18.90
N THR A 63 14.34 -29.40 -19.65
CA THR A 63 13.68 -29.74 -20.90
C THR A 63 13.21 -31.19 -20.87
N ALA A 64 12.09 -31.47 -21.53
CA ALA A 64 11.61 -32.84 -21.70
C ALA A 64 12.65 -33.71 -22.43
N LYS A 65 12.77 -34.97 -22.02
CA LYS A 65 13.51 -35.98 -22.79
C LYS A 65 12.84 -36.19 -24.15
N GLY A 66 13.62 -36.58 -25.16
CA GLY A 66 13.10 -36.85 -26.50
C GLY A 66 11.99 -37.92 -26.54
N ASP A 67 12.03 -38.88 -25.60
CA ASP A 67 11.02 -39.93 -25.43
C ASP A 67 9.84 -39.52 -24.53
N ARG A 68 9.84 -38.29 -24.00
CA ARG A 68 8.84 -37.74 -23.06
C ARG A 68 8.66 -38.57 -21.79
N SER A 69 9.66 -39.33 -21.37
CA SER A 69 9.63 -40.11 -20.12
C SER A 69 9.88 -39.27 -18.86
N ASP A 70 10.52 -38.11 -19.01
CA ASP A 70 10.88 -37.21 -17.90
C ASP A 70 11.12 -35.78 -18.43
N GLY A 71 11.14 -34.78 -17.55
CA GLY A 71 11.23 -33.37 -17.92
C GLY A 71 10.83 -32.42 -16.79
N PRO A 72 10.51 -31.15 -17.11
CA PRO A 72 10.02 -30.17 -16.15
C PRO A 72 8.58 -30.49 -15.69
N LEU A 73 8.24 -30.11 -14.47
CA LEU A 73 6.86 -30.16 -13.95
C LEU A 73 5.99 -29.15 -14.71
N ALA A 74 4.67 -29.35 -14.70
CA ALA A 74 3.73 -28.42 -15.29
C ALA A 74 3.33 -27.30 -14.31
N THR A 75 3.35 -27.58 -13.00
CA THR A 75 2.79 -26.66 -11.97
C THR A 75 3.74 -26.38 -10.81
N LEU A 76 3.52 -25.23 -10.15
CA LEU A 76 4.20 -24.88 -8.89
C LEU A 76 3.77 -25.84 -7.76
N GLU A 77 2.51 -26.28 -7.77
CA GLU A 77 1.96 -27.22 -6.81
C GLU A 77 2.70 -28.55 -6.83
N ALA A 78 3.02 -29.07 -8.02
CA ALA A 78 3.82 -30.27 -8.14
C ALA A 78 5.25 -30.07 -7.60
N ALA A 79 5.86 -28.91 -7.87
CA ALA A 79 7.20 -28.59 -7.34
C ALA A 79 7.19 -28.51 -5.81
N ARG A 80 6.23 -27.80 -5.22
CA ARG A 80 6.00 -27.76 -3.76
C ARG A 80 5.80 -29.17 -3.20
N GLN A 81 5.02 -30.01 -3.89
CA GLN A 81 4.77 -31.38 -3.45
C GLN A 81 6.05 -32.24 -3.47
N ARG A 82 6.93 -32.08 -4.47
CA ARG A 82 8.26 -32.73 -4.47
C ARG A 82 9.10 -32.30 -3.27
N ILE A 83 9.09 -31.02 -2.93
CA ILE A 83 9.80 -30.50 -1.76
C ILE A 83 9.26 -31.12 -0.46
N ARG A 84 7.93 -31.21 -0.31
CA ARG A 84 7.30 -31.88 0.84
C ARG A 84 7.69 -33.36 0.92
N GLU A 85 7.77 -34.06 -0.21
CA GLU A 85 8.21 -35.46 -0.28
C GLU A 85 9.67 -35.63 0.14
N LEU A 86 10.55 -34.68 -0.19
CA LEU A 86 11.94 -34.67 0.29
C LEU A 86 12.00 -34.47 1.80
N LYS A 87 11.25 -33.50 2.34
CA LYS A 87 11.19 -33.22 3.78
C LYS A 87 10.73 -34.43 4.61
N LYS A 88 9.88 -35.29 4.04
CA LYS A 88 9.47 -36.56 4.67
C LYS A 88 10.60 -37.59 4.76
N LYS A 89 11.60 -37.51 3.89
CA LYS A 89 12.75 -38.44 3.87
C LYS A 89 13.92 -37.94 4.73
N GLY A 90 13.94 -36.67 5.09
CA GLY A 90 14.98 -36.05 5.91
C GLY A 90 14.97 -34.52 5.76
N PRO A 91 15.84 -33.80 6.49
CA PRO A 91 15.99 -32.36 6.30
C PRO A 91 16.41 -32.03 4.87
N LEU A 92 16.01 -30.85 4.38
CA LEU A 92 16.50 -30.34 3.11
C LEU A 92 18.03 -30.16 3.16
N PRO A 93 18.74 -30.35 2.03
CA PRO A 93 20.19 -30.18 1.99
C PRO A 93 20.58 -28.72 2.27
N ALA A 94 21.75 -28.52 2.86
CA ALA A 94 22.34 -27.19 2.98
C ALA A 94 22.53 -26.57 1.58
N GLY A 95 22.11 -25.32 1.40
CA GLY A 95 21.93 -24.69 0.09
C GLY A 95 20.48 -24.71 -0.41
N GLY A 96 19.61 -25.51 0.20
CA GLY A 96 18.17 -25.46 -0.04
C GLY A 96 17.72 -25.99 -1.40
N VAL A 97 16.52 -25.58 -1.81
CA VAL A 97 15.88 -25.98 -3.08
C VAL A 97 15.54 -24.75 -3.90
N GLU A 98 15.84 -24.79 -5.19
CA GLU A 98 15.36 -23.83 -6.19
C GLU A 98 14.28 -24.46 -7.08
N VAL A 99 13.20 -23.72 -7.34
CA VAL A 99 12.19 -24.03 -8.34
C VAL A 99 12.31 -23.00 -9.45
N VAL A 100 12.77 -23.43 -10.62
CA VAL A 100 13.00 -22.58 -11.79
C VAL A 100 11.80 -22.66 -12.73
N VAL A 101 11.15 -21.53 -12.96
CA VAL A 101 9.96 -21.40 -13.81
C VAL A 101 10.39 -20.88 -15.18
N GLY A 102 10.14 -21.67 -16.24
CA GLY A 102 10.43 -21.29 -17.62
C GLY A 102 9.55 -20.15 -18.12
N GLY A 103 9.99 -19.47 -19.18
CA GLY A 103 9.32 -18.29 -19.73
C GLY A 103 7.89 -18.50 -20.25
N GLY A 104 7.16 -17.38 -20.32
CA GLY A 104 5.79 -17.29 -20.78
C GLY A 104 4.75 -17.28 -19.65
N THR A 105 3.48 -17.29 -20.04
CA THR A 105 2.35 -17.21 -19.11
C THR A 105 1.91 -18.58 -18.60
N HIS A 106 2.01 -18.77 -17.29
CA HIS A 106 1.51 -19.91 -16.52
C HIS A 106 0.19 -19.50 -15.87
N TYR A 107 -0.93 -19.96 -16.45
CA TYR A 107 -2.25 -19.71 -15.90
C TYR A 107 -2.51 -20.61 -14.70
N LEU A 108 -2.59 -20.01 -13.51
CA LEU A 108 -2.75 -20.75 -12.25
C LEU A 108 -4.16 -21.33 -12.15
N PRO A 109 -4.33 -22.61 -11.80
CA PRO A 109 -5.65 -23.21 -11.59
C PRO A 109 -6.33 -22.69 -10.32
N ALA A 110 -5.54 -22.33 -9.30
CA ALA A 110 -5.95 -21.74 -8.04
C ALA A 110 -4.77 -20.92 -7.47
N ALA A 111 -4.99 -20.17 -6.38
CA ALA A 111 -3.90 -19.47 -5.71
C ALA A 111 -2.82 -20.46 -5.23
N PHE A 112 -1.55 -20.12 -5.43
CA PHE A 112 -0.43 -20.93 -4.96
C PHE A 112 -0.30 -20.80 -3.44
N HIS A 113 -0.77 -21.82 -2.73
CA HIS A 113 -0.81 -21.83 -1.27
C HIS A 113 0.49 -22.38 -0.67
N LEU A 114 0.99 -21.74 0.38
CA LEU A 114 2.12 -22.20 1.17
C LEU A 114 1.75 -22.18 2.65
N ASP A 115 2.02 -23.27 3.35
CA ASP A 115 1.81 -23.37 4.80
C ASP A 115 3.13 -23.73 5.50
N HIS A 116 3.11 -23.93 6.82
CA HIS A 116 4.31 -24.25 7.60
C HIS A 116 5.10 -25.48 7.12
N ASP A 117 4.45 -26.43 6.43
CA ASP A 117 5.10 -27.61 5.87
C ASP A 117 5.96 -27.24 4.65
N ASP A 118 5.82 -26.04 4.12
CA ASP A 118 6.61 -25.48 3.02
C ASP A 118 7.75 -24.58 3.49
N SER A 119 7.98 -24.46 4.79
CA SER A 119 9.08 -23.66 5.33
C SER A 119 10.44 -24.28 5.02
N GLY A 120 11.42 -23.44 4.67
CA GLY A 120 12.83 -23.77 4.67
C GLY A 120 13.50 -23.46 6.01
N THR A 121 14.83 -23.38 6.00
CA THR A 121 15.63 -22.79 7.09
C THR A 121 16.60 -21.75 6.53
N ALA A 122 17.32 -21.03 7.38
CA ALA A 122 18.37 -20.12 6.94
C ALA A 122 19.45 -20.82 6.09
N GLU A 123 19.80 -22.06 6.42
CA GLU A 123 20.79 -22.88 5.72
C GLU A 123 20.20 -23.65 4.52
N ALA A 124 18.88 -23.89 4.51
CA ALA A 124 18.18 -24.62 3.47
C ALA A 124 16.88 -23.91 3.06
N PRO A 125 16.97 -22.72 2.43
CA PRO A 125 15.80 -21.97 2.01
C PRO A 125 15.13 -22.59 0.78
N ILE A 126 13.89 -22.19 0.50
CA ILE A 126 13.17 -22.58 -0.72
C ILE A 126 12.97 -21.34 -1.59
N VAL A 127 13.44 -21.40 -2.83
CA VAL A 127 13.43 -20.25 -3.76
C VAL A 127 12.65 -20.61 -5.02
N TYR A 128 11.56 -19.89 -5.29
CA TYR A 128 10.85 -19.93 -6.58
C TYR A 128 11.35 -18.79 -7.45
N ARG A 129 11.82 -19.06 -8.67
CA ARG A 129 12.33 -18.00 -9.53
C ARG A 129 12.09 -18.24 -11.02
N ALA A 130 12.09 -17.16 -11.80
CA ALA A 130 12.14 -17.28 -13.24
C ALA A 130 13.48 -17.85 -13.71
N MET A 131 13.47 -18.58 -14.82
CA MET A 131 14.66 -18.96 -15.56
C MET A 131 15.45 -17.68 -15.93
N PRO A 132 16.78 -17.64 -15.76
CA PRO A 132 17.57 -16.45 -16.10
C PRO A 132 17.33 -15.98 -17.54
N GLY A 133 16.96 -14.71 -17.69
CA GLY A 133 16.68 -14.09 -18.98
C GLY A 133 15.26 -14.33 -19.52
N ASP A 134 14.49 -15.22 -18.91
CA ASP A 134 13.09 -15.45 -19.27
C ASP A 134 12.15 -14.49 -18.53
N HIS A 135 10.97 -14.31 -19.12
CA HIS A 135 9.84 -13.60 -18.53
C HIS A 135 8.75 -14.59 -18.14
N ALA A 136 8.77 -15.09 -16.90
CA ALA A 136 7.82 -16.07 -16.39
C ALA A 136 6.66 -15.37 -15.65
N VAL A 137 5.45 -15.45 -16.21
CA VAL A 137 4.25 -14.82 -15.66
C VAL A 137 3.37 -15.84 -14.97
N LEU A 138 3.15 -15.68 -13.67
CA LEU A 138 2.15 -16.37 -12.89
C LEU A 138 0.84 -15.59 -12.98
N SER A 139 -0.09 -16.09 -13.80
CA SER A 139 -1.31 -15.39 -14.17
C SER A 139 -2.52 -15.98 -13.47
N GLY A 140 -3.29 -15.12 -12.78
CA GLY A 140 -4.61 -15.46 -12.25
C GLY A 140 -5.72 -15.39 -13.31
N GLY A 141 -5.38 -15.04 -14.54
CA GLY A 141 -6.32 -14.84 -15.62
C GLY A 141 -6.73 -16.11 -16.35
N ARG A 142 -7.57 -15.89 -17.36
CA ARG A 142 -7.95 -16.89 -18.36
C ARG A 142 -7.91 -16.23 -19.72
N ARG A 143 -7.34 -16.95 -20.70
CA ARG A 143 -7.37 -16.52 -22.09
C ARG A 143 -8.80 -16.61 -22.63
N ILE A 144 -9.26 -15.54 -23.27
CA ILE A 144 -10.55 -15.44 -23.93
C ILE A 144 -10.36 -15.69 -25.43
N GLY A 145 -11.12 -16.64 -25.97
CA GLY A 145 -11.14 -16.98 -27.39
C GLY A 145 -12.55 -16.95 -27.96
N GLY A 146 -12.74 -17.52 -29.15
CA GLY A 146 -14.06 -17.65 -29.77
C GLY A 146 -14.65 -16.35 -30.33
N TRP A 147 -13.80 -15.34 -30.55
CA TRP A 147 -14.20 -14.03 -31.07
C TRP A 147 -14.83 -14.13 -32.46
N LYS A 148 -15.96 -13.44 -32.64
CA LYS A 148 -16.70 -13.32 -33.89
C LYS A 148 -16.92 -11.85 -34.20
N LYS A 149 -16.62 -11.45 -35.42
CA LYS A 149 -16.94 -10.10 -35.91
C LYS A 149 -18.47 -9.98 -36.03
N THR A 150 -19.07 -8.99 -35.36
CA THR A 150 -20.54 -8.79 -35.34
C THR A 150 -20.98 -7.68 -36.26
N ASP A 151 -20.15 -6.66 -36.43
CA ASP A 151 -20.31 -5.58 -37.41
C ASP A 151 -18.93 -5.07 -37.83
N ASP A 152 -18.87 -3.93 -38.53
CA ASP A 152 -17.61 -3.39 -39.05
C ASP A 152 -16.57 -3.07 -37.97
N SER A 153 -17.00 -2.73 -36.76
CA SER A 153 -16.19 -2.25 -35.64
C SER A 153 -16.09 -3.24 -34.48
N LEU A 154 -17.14 -4.02 -34.22
CA LEU A 154 -17.28 -4.81 -32.99
C LEU A 154 -16.98 -6.29 -33.19
N TRP A 155 -16.37 -6.86 -32.15
CA TRP A 155 -16.17 -8.29 -31.98
C TRP A 155 -16.82 -8.76 -30.69
N THR A 156 -17.40 -9.96 -30.73
CA THR A 156 -18.04 -10.55 -29.55
C THR A 156 -17.60 -11.98 -29.31
N THR A 157 -17.73 -12.43 -28.07
CA THR A 157 -17.65 -13.84 -27.69
C THR A 157 -18.61 -14.12 -26.53
N GLU A 158 -19.16 -15.34 -26.47
CA GLU A 158 -20.03 -15.77 -25.37
C GLU A 158 -19.21 -16.55 -24.35
N ILE A 159 -19.32 -16.17 -23.08
CA ILE A 159 -18.65 -16.81 -21.95
C ILE A 159 -19.73 -17.42 -21.06
N THR A 160 -19.87 -18.75 -21.12
CA THR A 160 -20.92 -19.49 -20.41
C THR A 160 -20.88 -19.25 -18.90
N GLU A 161 -19.69 -19.18 -18.31
CA GLU A 161 -19.49 -18.97 -16.88
C GLU A 161 -19.88 -17.55 -16.43
N VAL A 162 -19.87 -16.57 -17.35
CA VAL A 162 -20.42 -15.24 -17.06
C VAL A 162 -21.94 -15.31 -17.04
N LYS A 163 -22.55 -15.98 -18.03
CA LYS A 163 -24.00 -16.15 -18.13
C LYS A 163 -24.61 -16.91 -16.95
N SER A 164 -23.90 -17.90 -16.42
CA SER A 164 -24.34 -18.67 -15.23
C SER A 164 -24.13 -17.91 -13.92
N GLY A 165 -23.35 -16.83 -13.93
CA GLY A 165 -22.97 -16.08 -12.73
C GLY A 165 -21.79 -16.68 -11.96
N ASP A 166 -21.10 -17.69 -12.51
CA ASP A 166 -19.93 -18.33 -11.87
C ASP A 166 -18.64 -17.50 -12.03
N TRP A 167 -18.62 -16.56 -12.96
CA TRP A 167 -17.48 -15.70 -13.21
C TRP A 167 -17.90 -14.28 -13.58
N TYR A 168 -17.30 -13.31 -12.92
CA TYR A 168 -17.36 -11.90 -13.29
C TYR A 168 -15.95 -11.32 -13.34
N PHE A 169 -15.77 -10.31 -14.18
CA PHE A 169 -14.54 -9.53 -14.26
C PHE A 169 -14.84 -8.11 -14.73
N ASN A 170 -14.03 -7.17 -14.26
CA ASN A 170 -14.10 -5.74 -14.55
C ASN A 170 -12.83 -5.23 -15.27
N GLN A 171 -11.97 -6.16 -15.72
CA GLN A 171 -10.70 -5.85 -16.40
C GLN A 171 -10.54 -6.76 -17.62
N LEU A 172 -10.05 -6.20 -18.72
CA LEU A 172 -9.72 -6.94 -19.94
C LEU A 172 -8.35 -6.50 -20.44
N PHE A 173 -7.54 -7.45 -20.85
CA PHE A 173 -6.22 -7.22 -21.43
C PHE A 173 -6.19 -7.78 -22.84
N VAL A 174 -5.75 -6.99 -23.81
CA VAL A 174 -5.57 -7.42 -25.21
C VAL A 174 -4.13 -7.18 -25.60
N ASN A 175 -3.42 -8.24 -26.00
CA ASN A 175 -2.00 -8.23 -26.33
C ASN A 175 -1.12 -7.64 -25.20
N GLY A 176 -1.45 -8.01 -23.96
CA GLY A 176 -0.73 -7.55 -22.75
C GLY A 176 -1.08 -6.14 -22.29
N GLN A 177 -1.99 -5.43 -22.97
CA GLN A 177 -2.39 -4.08 -22.58
C GLN A 177 -3.79 -4.04 -22.00
N ALA A 178 -3.98 -3.33 -20.89
CA ALA A 178 -5.30 -3.07 -20.32
C ALA A 178 -6.20 -2.33 -21.32
N ARG A 179 -7.50 -2.63 -21.26
CA ARG A 179 -8.54 -2.00 -22.07
C ARG A 179 -9.57 -1.32 -21.16
N PRO A 180 -9.91 -0.05 -21.42
CA PRO A 180 -10.92 0.66 -20.64
C PRO A 180 -12.29 0.01 -20.87
N ARG A 181 -13.05 -0.11 -19.79
CA ARG A 181 -14.46 -0.50 -19.87
C ARG A 181 -15.26 0.70 -20.34
N ALA A 182 -16.24 0.49 -21.21
CA ALA A 182 -17.11 1.55 -21.71
C ALA A 182 -17.74 2.34 -20.55
N ARG A 183 -17.62 3.67 -20.59
CA ARG A 183 -17.97 4.55 -19.46
C ARG A 183 -18.59 5.87 -19.86
N LEU A 184 -19.34 6.49 -18.96
CA LEU A 184 -19.87 7.84 -19.07
C LEU A 184 -19.49 8.73 -17.86
N PRO A 185 -19.21 10.03 -18.08
CA PRO A 185 -18.84 10.58 -19.37
C PRO A 185 -17.50 9.99 -19.83
N GLN A 186 -17.23 10.03 -21.14
CA GLN A 186 -15.99 9.50 -21.71
C GLN A 186 -14.75 10.14 -21.09
N THR A 187 -14.82 11.45 -20.83
CA THR A 187 -13.81 12.20 -20.11
C THR A 187 -14.44 13.04 -19.00
N GLY A 188 -13.72 13.23 -17.90
CA GLY A 188 -14.20 14.01 -16.77
C GLY A 188 -15.21 13.26 -15.90
N PHE A 189 -16.18 14.00 -15.35
CA PHE A 189 -17.14 13.50 -14.37
C PHE A 189 -18.51 14.14 -14.57
N PHE A 190 -19.57 13.39 -14.31
CA PHE A 190 -20.85 13.96 -13.95
C PHE A 190 -20.82 14.46 -12.50
N ARG A 191 -21.89 15.15 -12.08
CA ARG A 191 -22.07 15.60 -10.70
C ARG A 191 -23.45 15.25 -10.21
N VAL A 192 -23.52 14.81 -8.95
CA VAL A 192 -24.81 14.59 -8.29
C VAL A 192 -25.57 15.92 -8.26
N ASP A 193 -26.77 15.93 -8.82
CA ASP A 193 -27.60 17.14 -8.96
C ASP A 193 -28.40 17.41 -7.67
N LYS A 194 -28.91 16.34 -7.04
CA LYS A 194 -29.73 16.45 -5.83
C LYS A 194 -29.41 15.37 -4.81
N GLN A 195 -29.15 15.78 -3.57
CA GLN A 195 -28.96 14.86 -2.45
C GLN A 195 -30.32 14.35 -1.95
N ILE A 196 -30.42 13.03 -1.74
CA ILE A 196 -31.64 12.40 -1.24
C ILE A 196 -31.25 11.38 -0.15
N PRO A 197 -31.06 11.83 1.10
CA PRO A 197 -30.68 10.94 2.20
C PRO A 197 -31.79 9.94 2.53
N ASP A 198 -31.43 8.75 3.02
CA ASP A 198 -32.42 7.75 3.45
C ASP A 198 -33.25 8.22 4.65
N ALA A 199 -32.64 9.04 5.51
CA ALA A 199 -33.27 9.62 6.68
C ALA A 199 -33.48 11.13 6.48
N PRO A 200 -34.65 11.68 6.87
CA PRO A 200 -34.88 13.11 6.80
C PRO A 200 -33.94 13.86 7.76
N SER A 201 -33.71 15.14 7.47
CA SER A 201 -33.01 16.06 8.36
C SER A 201 -33.58 16.00 9.79
N PRO A 202 -32.74 15.87 10.84
CA PRO A 202 -33.19 15.92 12.21
C PRO A 202 -33.92 17.25 12.53
N GLY A 203 -34.85 17.21 13.48
CA GLY A 203 -35.58 18.40 13.92
C GLY A 203 -36.56 18.99 12.87
N GLY A 204 -36.93 18.23 11.85
CA GLY A 204 -37.90 18.63 10.83
C GLY A 204 -37.35 19.63 9.80
N GLY A 205 -36.11 19.43 9.35
CA GLY A 205 -35.46 20.29 8.35
C GLY A 205 -34.58 21.40 8.95
N LYS A 206 -34.46 21.47 10.29
CA LYS A 206 -33.71 22.53 10.98
C LYS A 206 -32.25 22.18 11.24
N GLU A 207 -31.91 20.90 11.25
CA GLU A 207 -30.54 20.43 11.49
C GLU A 207 -29.95 19.80 10.24
N PRO A 208 -28.69 20.07 9.92
CA PRO A 208 -28.06 19.53 8.72
C PRO A 208 -27.87 18.01 8.81
N VAL A 209 -28.00 17.34 7.66
CA VAL A 209 -27.74 15.90 7.56
C VAL A 209 -26.22 15.68 7.62
N LYS A 210 -25.79 14.72 8.44
CA LYS A 210 -24.37 14.35 8.55
C LYS A 210 -23.92 13.59 7.31
N TYR A 211 -22.70 13.84 6.87
CA TYR A 211 -22.12 13.17 5.71
C TYR A 211 -22.08 11.64 5.81
N ASN A 212 -22.02 11.05 7.00
CA ASN A 212 -21.98 9.61 7.24
C ASN A 212 -23.38 8.98 7.42
N THR A 213 -24.42 9.66 6.95
CA THR A 213 -25.78 9.13 6.93
C THR A 213 -25.93 8.20 5.73
N PRO A 214 -26.51 6.99 5.88
CA PRO A 214 -26.72 6.10 4.75
C PRO A 214 -27.57 6.72 3.62
N CYS A 215 -27.27 6.30 2.38
CA CYS A 215 -27.94 6.79 1.19
C CYS A 215 -28.03 5.71 0.10
N HIS A 216 -29.24 5.43 -0.39
CA HIS A 216 -29.50 4.48 -1.49
C HIS A 216 -29.70 5.11 -2.86
N LEU A 217 -29.85 6.44 -2.96
CA LEU A 217 -30.25 7.08 -4.20
C LEU A 217 -29.84 8.55 -4.26
N PHE A 218 -29.68 9.07 -5.45
CA PHE A 218 -29.47 10.50 -5.68
C PHE A 218 -30.20 10.97 -6.94
N GLY A 219 -30.43 12.29 -7.04
CA GLY A 219 -30.92 12.91 -8.26
C GLY A 219 -29.77 13.28 -9.20
N TYR A 220 -29.95 13.02 -10.50
CA TYR A 220 -28.97 13.26 -11.55
C TYR A 220 -29.46 14.34 -12.54
N ALA A 221 -28.55 15.01 -13.23
CA ALA A 221 -28.93 16.04 -14.19
C ALA A 221 -29.49 15.42 -15.48
N PRO A 222 -30.44 16.08 -16.17
CA PRO A 222 -31.01 15.56 -17.42
C PRO A 222 -29.92 15.21 -18.45
N GLY A 223 -29.91 13.95 -18.89
CA GLY A 223 -28.96 13.44 -19.88
C GLY A 223 -27.77 12.66 -19.29
N ASP A 224 -27.53 12.73 -17.97
CA ASP A 224 -26.44 11.98 -17.34
C ASP A 224 -26.72 10.47 -17.36
N LEU A 225 -27.96 10.07 -17.03
CA LEU A 225 -28.41 8.68 -16.95
C LEU A 225 -29.67 8.45 -17.80
N ASP A 226 -29.81 7.25 -18.38
CA ASP A 226 -30.96 6.86 -19.21
C ASP A 226 -31.55 5.51 -18.78
N PRO A 227 -32.84 5.44 -18.40
CA PRO A 227 -33.49 4.18 -18.02
C PRO A 227 -33.63 3.17 -19.18
N ARG A 228 -33.34 3.58 -20.43
CA ARG A 228 -33.44 2.73 -21.62
C ARG A 228 -32.14 2.00 -21.97
N TRP A 229 -31.05 2.24 -21.24
CA TRP A 229 -29.80 1.54 -21.48
C TRP A 229 -29.96 0.02 -21.40
N THR A 230 -29.17 -0.66 -22.21
CA THR A 230 -29.13 -2.11 -22.22
C THR A 230 -28.61 -2.61 -20.88
N ASN A 231 -29.39 -3.48 -20.22
CA ASN A 231 -28.95 -4.23 -19.04
C ASN A 231 -28.49 -3.33 -17.87
N ILE A 232 -29.32 -2.34 -17.52
CA ILE A 232 -29.04 -1.34 -16.46
C ILE A 232 -28.56 -1.94 -15.14
N GLN A 233 -28.99 -3.15 -14.78
CA GLN A 233 -28.62 -3.78 -13.50
C GLN A 233 -27.14 -4.18 -13.41
N ASP A 234 -26.43 -4.20 -14.55
CA ASP A 234 -24.98 -4.45 -14.61
C ASP A 234 -24.15 -3.18 -14.75
N THR A 235 -24.78 -2.00 -14.70
CA THR A 235 -24.08 -0.72 -14.69
C THR A 235 -23.62 -0.37 -13.28
N GLU A 236 -22.46 0.26 -13.18
CA GLU A 236 -21.84 0.63 -11.92
C GLU A 236 -21.59 2.13 -11.89
N VAL A 237 -22.05 2.79 -10.83
CA VAL A 237 -21.76 4.19 -10.56
C VAL A 237 -20.62 4.26 -9.55
N ILE A 238 -19.53 4.95 -9.92
CA ILE A 238 -18.41 5.21 -9.03
C ILE A 238 -18.46 6.68 -8.61
N VAL A 239 -18.63 6.92 -7.31
CA VAL A 239 -18.74 8.25 -6.72
C VAL A 239 -17.44 8.60 -6.01
N TYR A 240 -16.83 9.73 -6.38
CA TYR A 240 -15.60 10.25 -5.76
C TYR A 240 -15.95 11.39 -4.80
N HIS A 241 -15.66 11.19 -3.52
CA HIS A 241 -16.01 12.14 -2.47
C HIS A 241 -15.09 12.02 -1.25
N PHE A 242 -14.74 13.14 -0.62
CA PHE A 242 -13.86 13.16 0.53
C PHE A 242 -12.53 12.47 0.23
N TRP A 243 -12.12 11.58 1.12
CA TRP A 243 -10.97 10.69 1.02
C TRP A 243 -11.34 9.26 0.59
N THR A 244 -12.54 9.06 0.04
CA THR A 244 -13.03 7.74 -0.39
C THR A 244 -13.64 7.76 -1.77
N ASP A 245 -13.86 6.57 -2.29
CA ASP A 245 -14.61 6.29 -3.50
C ASP A 245 -15.69 5.27 -3.14
N THR A 246 -16.91 5.45 -3.64
CA THR A 246 -18.03 4.50 -3.49
C THR A 246 -18.34 3.85 -4.82
N HIS A 247 -18.42 2.52 -4.83
CA HIS A 247 -18.77 1.70 -5.99
C HIS A 247 -20.18 1.12 -5.83
N LEU A 248 -21.10 1.50 -6.72
CA LEU A 248 -22.53 1.26 -6.56
C LEU A 248 -23.12 0.55 -7.77
N THR A 249 -23.70 -0.64 -7.56
CA THR A 249 -24.50 -1.31 -8.59
C THR A 249 -25.87 -0.66 -8.70
N VAL A 250 -26.25 -0.27 -9.92
CA VAL A 250 -27.55 0.34 -10.20
C VAL A 250 -28.68 -0.67 -10.01
N LYS A 251 -29.71 -0.27 -9.28
CA LYS A 251 -30.95 -1.03 -9.10
C LYS A 251 -32.02 -0.58 -10.10
N ALA A 252 -32.23 0.73 -10.21
CA ALA A 252 -33.19 1.32 -11.12
C ALA A 252 -32.84 2.79 -11.39
N ILE A 253 -33.19 3.25 -12.59
CA ILE A 253 -33.18 4.66 -12.99
C ILE A 253 -34.63 5.06 -13.24
N ASP A 254 -35.09 6.10 -12.55
CA ASP A 254 -36.39 6.74 -12.77
C ASP A 254 -36.15 8.01 -13.60
N GLY A 255 -36.52 7.95 -14.89
CA GLY A 255 -36.34 9.07 -15.83
C GLY A 255 -37.29 10.23 -15.58
N ASP A 256 -38.49 9.96 -15.05
CA ASP A 256 -39.51 10.98 -14.78
C ASP A 256 -39.16 11.76 -13.52
N ALA A 257 -38.63 11.07 -12.50
CA ALA A 257 -38.17 11.69 -11.27
C ALA A 257 -36.74 12.26 -11.34
N GLY A 258 -35.94 11.84 -12.33
CA GLY A 258 -34.52 12.18 -12.43
C GLY A 258 -33.69 11.57 -11.29
N VAL A 259 -33.97 10.32 -10.91
CA VAL A 259 -33.38 9.65 -9.73
C VAL A 259 -32.78 8.30 -10.08
N VAL A 260 -31.59 7.99 -9.57
CA VAL A 260 -30.99 6.66 -9.62
C VAL A 260 -30.95 6.04 -8.24
N SER A 261 -31.29 4.75 -8.15
CA SER A 261 -31.24 3.96 -6.92
C SER A 261 -30.26 2.80 -7.04
N PHE A 262 -29.67 2.41 -5.90
CA PHE A 262 -28.63 1.39 -5.82
C PHE A 262 -29.09 0.15 -5.06
N VAL A 263 -28.45 -0.98 -5.35
CA VAL A 263 -28.77 -2.27 -4.70
C VAL A 263 -28.46 -2.23 -3.20
N TYR A 264 -27.36 -1.58 -2.83
CA TYR A 264 -26.90 -1.44 -1.45
C TYR A 264 -26.62 0.04 -1.13
N PRO A 265 -26.83 0.47 0.12
CA PRO A 265 -26.58 1.85 0.51
C PRO A 265 -25.09 2.16 0.59
N SER A 266 -24.73 3.40 0.23
CA SER A 266 -23.49 3.99 0.74
C SER A 266 -23.64 4.29 2.24
N CYS A 267 -22.55 4.19 2.99
CA CYS A 267 -22.52 4.68 4.37
C CYS A 267 -22.26 6.19 4.46
N LYS A 268 -22.12 6.85 3.29
CA LYS A 268 -21.90 8.28 3.17
C LYS A 268 -22.88 8.88 2.17
N GLN A 269 -23.13 10.16 2.34
CA GLN A 269 -23.90 10.98 1.41
C GLN A 269 -23.04 11.35 0.19
N PHE A 270 -23.70 11.56 -0.94
CA PHE A 270 -23.04 11.83 -2.22
C PHE A 270 -22.78 13.34 -2.44
N VAL A 271 -21.96 13.93 -1.56
CA VAL A 271 -21.60 15.35 -1.57
C VAL A 271 -20.11 15.56 -1.78
N ASP A 272 -19.74 16.73 -2.30
CA ASP A 272 -18.36 17.13 -2.56
C ASP A 272 -17.77 17.81 -1.30
N ASP A 273 -17.09 17.02 -0.46
CA ASP A 273 -16.28 17.47 0.69
C ASP A 273 -17.00 18.32 1.76
N ALA A 274 -18.30 18.08 1.95
CA ALA A 274 -19.11 18.73 2.97
C ALA A 274 -19.50 17.78 4.12
N PHE A 275 -19.04 18.07 5.33
CA PHE A 275 -19.37 17.29 6.53
C PHE A 275 -20.81 17.49 7.01
N THR A 276 -21.43 18.59 6.55
CA THR A 276 -22.72 19.11 6.99
C THR A 276 -23.51 19.51 5.75
N ILE A 277 -24.66 18.86 5.50
CA ILE A 277 -25.37 18.97 4.22
C ILE A 277 -26.59 19.86 4.35
N THR A 278 -26.64 20.84 3.46
CA THR A 278 -27.74 21.77 3.19
C THR A 278 -28.18 21.66 1.72
N GLU A 279 -29.30 22.29 1.35
CA GLU A 279 -29.81 22.28 -0.04
C GLU A 279 -28.85 22.92 -1.06
N THR A 280 -27.90 23.75 -0.63
CA THR A 280 -26.90 24.39 -1.50
C THR A 280 -25.58 23.63 -1.55
N THR A 281 -25.51 22.44 -0.95
CA THR A 281 -24.27 21.65 -0.90
C THR A 281 -23.98 21.07 -2.28
N LEU A 282 -22.75 21.25 -2.75
CA LEU A 282 -22.34 20.69 -4.03
C LEU A 282 -22.34 19.16 -3.98
N GLY A 283 -22.92 18.53 -5.00
CA GLY A 283 -22.93 17.08 -5.14
C GLY A 283 -21.57 16.51 -5.57
N ALA A 284 -21.30 15.28 -5.14
CA ALA A 284 -20.08 14.56 -5.47
C ALA A 284 -19.93 14.34 -6.98
N ARG A 285 -18.68 14.15 -7.41
CA ARG A 285 -18.36 13.75 -8.80
C ARG A 285 -18.60 12.26 -8.97
N TYR A 286 -19.09 11.84 -10.13
CA TYR A 286 -19.24 10.43 -10.42
C TYR A 286 -19.01 10.08 -11.90
N VAL A 287 -18.77 8.80 -12.14
CA VAL A 287 -18.75 8.16 -13.47
C VAL A 287 -19.67 6.94 -13.45
N VAL A 288 -20.05 6.47 -14.63
CA VAL A 288 -20.82 5.25 -14.83
C VAL A 288 -20.03 4.32 -15.72
N GLU A 289 -19.81 3.08 -15.32
CA GLU A 289 -19.13 2.07 -16.11
C GLU A 289 -20.07 0.95 -16.55
N ASN A 290 -19.64 0.23 -17.59
CA ASN A 290 -20.36 -0.88 -18.22
C ASN A 290 -21.65 -0.47 -18.92
N VAL A 291 -21.66 0.69 -19.59
CA VAL A 291 -22.79 1.15 -20.38
C VAL A 291 -22.55 0.75 -21.84
N PHE A 292 -23.37 -0.14 -22.40
CA PHE A 292 -23.20 -0.59 -23.79
C PHE A 292 -23.32 0.55 -24.79
N GLU A 293 -24.26 1.46 -24.55
CA GLU A 293 -24.49 2.65 -25.38
C GLU A 293 -23.33 3.65 -25.33
N ALA A 294 -22.39 3.48 -24.41
CA ALA A 294 -21.16 4.26 -24.30
C ALA A 294 -19.93 3.54 -24.90
N LEU A 295 -20.12 2.39 -25.56
CA LEU A 295 -19.06 1.71 -26.30
C LEU A 295 -18.87 2.40 -27.66
N ASP A 296 -18.11 3.49 -27.68
CA ASP A 296 -18.04 4.39 -28.84
C ASP A 296 -16.61 4.67 -29.36
N GLU A 297 -15.57 4.18 -28.68
CA GLU A 297 -14.17 4.36 -29.09
C GLU A 297 -13.38 3.04 -29.24
N PRO A 298 -12.42 2.96 -30.20
CA PRO A 298 -11.52 1.83 -30.32
C PRO A 298 -10.69 1.57 -29.06
N GLY A 299 -10.73 0.33 -28.59
CA GLY A 299 -10.06 -0.15 -27.39
C GLY A 299 -11.00 -0.33 -26.20
N GLU A 300 -12.25 0.08 -26.30
CA GLU A 300 -13.25 -0.12 -25.25
C GLU A 300 -13.91 -1.50 -25.31
N TRP A 301 -14.43 -1.93 -24.17
CA TRP A 301 -15.19 -3.17 -24.05
C TRP A 301 -16.39 -3.05 -23.11
N TYR A 302 -17.35 -3.95 -23.31
CA TYR A 302 -18.57 -4.09 -22.51
C TYR A 302 -18.85 -5.57 -22.23
N LEU A 303 -19.29 -5.89 -21.01
CA LEU A 303 -19.68 -7.24 -20.62
C LEU A 303 -21.14 -7.26 -20.15
N ASN A 304 -21.98 -8.03 -20.85
CA ASN A 304 -23.36 -8.26 -20.49
C ASN A 304 -23.46 -9.56 -19.68
N ARG A 305 -23.68 -9.48 -18.35
CA ARG A 305 -23.69 -10.68 -17.49
C ARG A 305 -24.94 -11.52 -17.68
N THR A 306 -26.06 -10.88 -18.00
CA THR A 306 -27.33 -11.57 -18.31
C THR A 306 -27.21 -12.53 -19.49
N THR A 307 -26.43 -12.18 -20.51
CA THR A 307 -26.26 -13.01 -21.72
C THR A 307 -24.93 -13.76 -21.79
N GLY A 308 -23.93 -13.34 -21.00
CA GLY A 308 -22.55 -13.85 -21.09
C GLY A 308 -21.76 -13.27 -22.27
N VAL A 309 -22.27 -12.27 -22.98
CA VAL A 309 -21.62 -11.70 -24.16
C VAL A 309 -20.61 -10.64 -23.75
N LEU A 310 -19.34 -10.87 -24.08
CA LEU A 310 -18.28 -9.87 -24.05
C LEU A 310 -18.19 -9.22 -25.44
N THR A 311 -18.27 -7.90 -25.48
CA THR A 311 -18.13 -7.08 -26.70
C THR A 311 -16.87 -6.22 -26.59
N TYR A 312 -16.10 -6.15 -27.67
CA TYR A 312 -14.86 -5.37 -27.76
C TYR A 312 -14.79 -4.63 -29.09
N TRP A 313 -14.40 -3.35 -29.04
CA TRP A 313 -14.00 -2.58 -30.22
C TRP A 313 -12.47 -2.62 -30.34
N PRO A 314 -11.87 -3.35 -31.29
CA PRO A 314 -10.42 -3.45 -31.39
C PRO A 314 -9.76 -2.11 -31.76
N LYS A 315 -8.57 -1.86 -31.21
CA LYS A 315 -7.75 -0.73 -31.63
C LYS A 315 -7.27 -0.92 -33.09
N PRO A 316 -6.98 0.17 -33.82
CA PRO A 316 -6.39 0.08 -35.15
C PRO A 316 -5.16 -0.84 -35.16
N GLY A 317 -5.17 -1.84 -36.05
CA GLY A 317 -4.09 -2.84 -36.18
C GLY A 317 -4.26 -4.10 -35.34
N GLU A 318 -5.27 -4.19 -34.47
CA GLU A 318 -5.57 -5.41 -33.73
C GLU A 318 -6.38 -6.41 -34.56
N ASP A 319 -5.81 -7.58 -34.80
CA ASP A 319 -6.49 -8.71 -35.42
C ASP A 319 -7.01 -9.67 -34.35
N MET A 320 -8.31 -9.63 -34.07
CA MET A 320 -8.94 -10.46 -33.04
C MET A 320 -8.91 -11.97 -33.34
N THR A 321 -8.59 -12.38 -34.56
CA THR A 321 -8.38 -13.82 -34.87
C THR A 321 -7.06 -14.34 -34.30
N ARG A 322 -6.12 -13.44 -33.99
CA ARG A 322 -4.78 -13.75 -33.49
C ARG A 322 -4.47 -13.12 -32.13
N ALA A 323 -5.21 -12.09 -31.75
CA ALA A 323 -5.00 -11.35 -30.52
C ALA A 323 -5.09 -12.25 -29.28
N GLU A 324 -4.31 -11.90 -28.27
CA GLU A 324 -4.37 -12.55 -26.96
C GLU A 324 -5.20 -11.70 -26.01
N ALA A 325 -6.48 -12.06 -25.88
CA ALA A 325 -7.37 -11.50 -24.87
C ALA A 325 -7.26 -12.30 -23.58
N THR A 326 -7.06 -11.64 -22.44
CA THR A 326 -7.05 -12.25 -21.10
C THR A 326 -7.96 -11.45 -20.16
N ALA A 327 -8.76 -12.15 -19.36
CA ALA A 327 -9.55 -11.58 -18.28
C ALA A 327 -9.18 -12.27 -16.95
N PRO A 328 -9.14 -11.54 -15.82
CA PRO A 328 -8.76 -12.10 -14.53
C PRO A 328 -9.84 -13.04 -13.99
N ARG A 329 -9.44 -14.14 -13.35
CA ARG A 329 -10.35 -15.15 -12.76
C ARG A 329 -10.09 -15.37 -11.28
N LEU A 330 -8.83 -15.50 -10.88
CA LEU A 330 -8.45 -15.71 -9.49
C LEU A 330 -8.44 -14.39 -8.74
N THR A 331 -8.83 -14.43 -7.46
CA THR A 331 -8.77 -13.29 -6.54
C THR A 331 -7.51 -13.27 -5.66
N ALA A 332 -6.66 -14.29 -5.80
CA ALA A 332 -5.33 -14.35 -5.20
C ALA A 332 -4.39 -15.19 -6.09
N LEU A 333 -3.10 -14.86 -6.04
CA LEU A 333 -2.03 -15.53 -6.77
C LEU A 333 -1.13 -16.35 -5.84
N VAL A 334 -0.75 -15.78 -4.69
CA VAL A 334 0.08 -16.46 -3.67
C VAL A 334 -0.54 -16.23 -2.29
N GLN A 335 -0.64 -17.28 -1.50
CA GLN A 335 -1.14 -17.21 -0.13
C GLN A 335 -0.21 -17.98 0.81
N MET A 336 0.50 -17.28 1.70
CA MET A 336 1.27 -17.88 2.78
C MET A 336 0.46 -17.86 4.08
N THR A 337 0.15 -19.04 4.63
CA THR A 337 -0.72 -19.17 5.81
C THR A 337 -0.04 -19.95 6.93
N GLY A 338 0.59 -19.22 7.83
CA GLY A 338 1.03 -19.70 9.14
C GLY A 338 -0.10 -19.73 10.19
N GLN A 339 0.20 -20.34 11.32
CA GLN A 339 -0.65 -20.42 12.51
C GLN A 339 0.16 -19.98 13.75
N PRO A 340 0.34 -18.65 13.96
CA PRO A 340 1.16 -18.11 15.06
C PRO A 340 0.79 -18.64 16.44
N ASP A 341 -0.51 -18.81 16.74
CA ASP A 341 -0.98 -19.35 18.03
C ASP A 341 -0.50 -20.79 18.32
N LYS A 342 -0.10 -21.53 17.30
CA LYS A 342 0.41 -22.91 17.41
C LYS A 342 1.93 -22.99 17.23
N GLY A 343 2.60 -21.85 17.10
CA GLY A 343 4.03 -21.81 16.84
C GLY A 343 4.44 -22.34 15.47
N ARG A 344 3.58 -22.20 14.45
CA ARG A 344 3.82 -22.73 13.09
C ARG A 344 3.83 -21.58 12.10
N TRP A 345 4.99 -21.18 11.61
CA TRP A 345 5.15 -20.09 10.65
C TRP A 345 5.52 -20.64 9.27
N VAL A 346 5.22 -19.86 8.22
CA VAL A 346 5.84 -20.05 6.90
C VAL A 346 7.17 -19.33 6.92
N GLU A 347 8.29 -20.03 6.74
CA GLU A 347 9.62 -19.45 6.94
C GLU A 347 10.58 -19.73 5.80
N HIS A 348 11.46 -18.76 5.49
CA HIS A 348 12.57 -18.91 4.55
C HIS A 348 12.15 -19.32 3.12
N VAL A 349 11.04 -18.74 2.64
CA VAL A 349 10.56 -18.88 1.26
C VAL A 349 10.79 -17.58 0.48
N ALA A 350 11.40 -17.68 -0.69
CA ALA A 350 11.66 -16.52 -1.55
C ALA A 350 11.04 -16.68 -2.94
N PHE A 351 10.50 -15.58 -3.49
CA PHE A 351 10.13 -15.43 -4.89
C PHE A 351 11.09 -14.45 -5.56
N ARG A 352 11.65 -14.81 -6.73
CA ARG A 352 12.61 -13.97 -7.45
C ARG A 352 12.34 -13.87 -8.93
N ASP A 353 12.47 -12.68 -9.49
CA ASP A 353 12.46 -12.46 -10.94
C ASP A 353 11.15 -12.93 -11.64
N LEU A 354 10.05 -13.11 -10.88
CA LEU A 354 8.77 -13.59 -11.36
C LEU A 354 7.81 -12.42 -11.60
N VAL A 355 6.89 -12.60 -12.55
CA VAL A 355 5.78 -11.67 -12.77
C VAL A 355 4.50 -12.26 -12.21
N PHE A 356 3.76 -11.49 -11.42
CA PHE A 356 2.46 -11.84 -10.86
C PHE A 356 1.39 -10.95 -11.48
N SER A 357 0.43 -11.52 -12.19
CA SER A 357 -0.48 -10.73 -13.01
C SER A 357 -1.90 -11.29 -13.13
N HIS A 358 -2.83 -10.45 -13.58
CA HIS A 358 -4.23 -10.79 -13.90
C HIS A 358 -5.00 -11.37 -12.71
N CYS A 359 -4.96 -10.69 -11.57
CA CYS A 359 -5.79 -11.02 -10.40
C CYS A 359 -7.05 -10.16 -10.39
N HIS A 360 -8.20 -10.74 -10.06
CA HIS A 360 -9.48 -10.05 -9.95
C HIS A 360 -9.71 -9.56 -8.51
N TYR A 361 -10.56 -8.54 -8.35
CA TYR A 361 -11.24 -8.29 -7.08
C TYR A 361 -12.71 -7.97 -7.36
N GLU A 362 -13.59 -8.74 -6.73
CA GLU A 362 -15.03 -8.51 -6.74
C GLU A 362 -15.44 -7.92 -5.40
N ILE A 363 -16.21 -6.83 -5.43
CA ILE A 363 -16.81 -6.28 -4.22
C ILE A 363 -17.86 -7.29 -3.73
N PRO A 364 -17.75 -7.80 -2.48
CA PRO A 364 -18.70 -8.79 -2.00
C PRO A 364 -20.14 -8.25 -1.96
N PRO A 365 -21.17 -9.08 -2.18
CA PRO A 365 -22.56 -8.67 -2.03
C PRO A 365 -22.83 -8.02 -0.66
N GLY A 366 -23.51 -6.88 -0.66
CA GLY A 366 -23.80 -6.09 0.55
C GLY A 366 -22.80 -4.98 0.85
N TYR A 367 -21.73 -4.86 0.07
CA TYR A 367 -20.67 -3.86 0.25
C TYR A 367 -20.53 -2.99 -1.00
N VAL A 368 -19.97 -1.78 -0.83
CA VAL A 368 -19.93 -0.74 -1.88
C VAL A 368 -18.62 0.06 -1.91
N ASN A 369 -17.51 -0.49 -1.38
CA ASN A 369 -16.24 0.20 -1.03
C ASN A 369 -16.45 1.59 -0.41
N ASN A 370 -16.19 1.78 0.88
CA ASN A 370 -16.36 3.10 1.51
C ASN A 370 -15.33 3.36 2.61
N ARG A 371 -14.31 2.52 2.66
CA ARG A 371 -13.31 2.53 3.73
C ARG A 371 -12.16 3.42 3.30
N GLN A 372 -11.64 4.18 4.25
CA GLN A 372 -10.38 4.90 4.05
C GLN A 372 -9.29 3.95 3.58
N ALA A 373 -8.43 4.46 2.69
CA ALA A 373 -7.39 3.67 2.04
C ALA A 373 -7.92 2.48 1.23
N SER A 374 -9.22 2.38 0.93
CA SER A 374 -9.82 1.16 0.39
C SER A 374 -9.42 -0.09 1.20
N ALA A 375 -9.35 0.03 2.54
CA ALA A 375 -8.80 -1.00 3.42
C ALA A 375 -9.55 -2.35 3.38
N SER A 376 -10.76 -2.39 2.81
CA SER A 376 -11.53 -3.63 2.59
C SER A 376 -11.18 -4.37 1.29
N VAL A 377 -10.40 -3.77 0.39
CA VAL A 377 -10.02 -4.39 -0.89
C VAL A 377 -8.92 -5.43 -0.66
N ALA A 378 -9.08 -6.65 -1.18
CA ALA A 378 -8.13 -7.74 -0.97
C ALA A 378 -6.84 -7.54 -1.78
N ALA A 379 -5.80 -8.33 -1.48
CA ALA A 379 -4.54 -8.32 -2.22
C ALA A 379 -4.30 -9.62 -3.03
N ALA A 380 -3.52 -9.51 -4.10
CA ALA A 380 -3.13 -10.66 -4.92
C ALA A 380 -2.15 -11.60 -4.22
N VAL A 381 -1.26 -11.07 -3.38
CA VAL A 381 -0.31 -11.82 -2.56
C VAL A 381 -0.62 -11.59 -1.09
N THR A 382 -0.85 -12.65 -0.32
CA THR A 382 -1.13 -12.53 1.12
C THR A 382 -0.16 -13.35 1.97
N LEU A 383 0.29 -12.75 3.07
CA LEU A 383 1.13 -13.41 4.07
C LEU A 383 0.45 -13.29 5.43
N THR A 384 0.21 -14.41 6.11
CA THR A 384 -0.23 -14.47 7.51
C THR A 384 0.74 -15.36 8.26
N GLY A 385 1.30 -14.90 9.39
CA GLY A 385 2.25 -15.70 10.15
C GLY A 385 3.46 -16.19 9.33
N ALA A 386 4.04 -15.32 8.50
CA ALA A 386 5.23 -15.61 7.70
C ALA A 386 6.48 -14.91 8.25
N ARG A 387 7.64 -15.56 8.21
CA ARG A 387 8.91 -14.98 8.66
C ARG A 387 10.07 -15.24 7.72
N HIS A 388 10.98 -14.29 7.60
CA HIS A 388 12.17 -14.45 6.76
C HIS A 388 11.83 -14.84 5.31
N CYS A 389 10.66 -14.45 4.82
CA CYS A 389 10.25 -14.65 3.43
C CYS A 389 10.59 -13.41 2.60
N SER A 390 10.80 -13.59 1.29
CA SER A 390 11.12 -12.47 0.42
C SER A 390 10.47 -12.50 -0.97
N PHE A 391 10.26 -11.31 -1.51
CA PHE A 391 9.93 -11.07 -2.91
C PHE A 391 11.00 -10.10 -3.45
N GLU A 392 11.84 -10.61 -4.35
CA GLU A 392 13.04 -9.90 -4.84
C GLU A 392 13.01 -9.76 -6.36
N ASN A 393 13.08 -8.53 -6.88
CA ASN A 393 13.08 -8.24 -8.31
C ASN A 393 11.87 -8.83 -9.07
N CYS A 394 10.72 -8.93 -8.41
CA CYS A 394 9.49 -9.37 -9.02
C CYS A 394 8.76 -8.18 -9.67
N GLU A 395 7.91 -8.50 -10.66
CA GLU A 395 6.89 -7.59 -11.15
C GLU A 395 5.53 -8.03 -10.60
N LEU A 396 4.75 -7.11 -10.05
CA LEU A 396 3.35 -7.33 -9.67
C LEU A 396 2.52 -6.32 -10.44
N SER A 397 1.83 -6.78 -11.48
CA SER A 397 1.17 -5.89 -12.43
C SER A 397 -0.23 -6.33 -12.81
N ASN A 398 -1.08 -5.40 -13.24
CA ASN A 398 -2.42 -5.70 -13.74
C ASN A 398 -3.29 -6.46 -12.72
N LEU A 399 -3.41 -5.88 -11.51
CA LEU A 399 -4.07 -6.49 -10.36
C LEU A 399 -5.32 -5.71 -9.96
N GLY A 400 -6.43 -6.42 -9.76
CA GLY A 400 -7.74 -5.88 -9.37
C GLY A 400 -7.84 -5.37 -7.93
N GLY A 401 -6.83 -5.61 -7.11
CA GLY A 401 -6.82 -5.17 -5.71
C GLY A 401 -5.45 -4.63 -5.30
N TYR A 402 -5.12 -4.78 -4.02
CA TYR A 402 -3.77 -4.48 -3.52
C TYR A 402 -2.76 -5.48 -4.11
N ALA A 403 -1.50 -5.10 -4.27
CA ALA A 403 -0.50 -6.04 -4.77
C ALA A 403 -0.11 -7.06 -3.67
N VAL A 404 0.22 -6.55 -2.47
CA VAL A 404 0.69 -7.37 -1.35
C VAL A 404 -0.01 -6.99 -0.04
N GLU A 405 -0.46 -8.00 0.70
CA GLU A 405 -0.94 -7.85 2.07
C GLU A 405 -0.12 -8.70 3.06
N VAL A 406 0.44 -8.04 4.07
CA VAL A 406 1.19 -8.65 5.18
C VAL A 406 0.34 -8.55 6.44
N LEU A 407 -0.32 -9.65 6.78
CA LEU A 407 -1.26 -9.80 7.88
C LEU A 407 -0.57 -10.23 9.18
N GLY A 408 -1.39 -10.41 10.22
CA GLY A 408 -0.96 -10.71 11.58
C GLY A 408 0.09 -11.83 11.72
N GLY A 409 1.05 -11.59 12.60
CA GLY A 409 2.12 -12.51 12.97
C GLY A 409 3.28 -12.60 12.00
N CYS A 410 3.30 -11.73 10.98
CA CYS A 410 4.39 -11.65 10.02
C CYS A 410 5.57 -10.83 10.56
N ARG A 411 6.80 -11.35 10.46
CA ARG A 411 8.01 -10.65 10.88
C ARG A 411 9.19 -10.86 9.95
N ASP A 412 10.11 -9.91 9.88
CA ASP A 412 11.40 -10.07 9.20
C ASP A 412 11.26 -10.47 7.71
N ASN A 413 10.18 -10.06 7.04
CA ASN A 413 9.98 -10.31 5.62
C ASN A 413 10.51 -9.14 4.79
N ALA A 414 10.94 -9.42 3.55
CA ALA A 414 11.60 -8.44 2.70
C ALA A 414 10.98 -8.36 1.29
N PHE A 415 10.59 -7.15 0.90
CA PHE A 415 10.11 -6.82 -0.45
C PHE A 415 11.11 -5.85 -1.06
N VAL A 416 11.98 -6.38 -1.94
CA VAL A 416 13.19 -5.68 -2.40
C VAL A 416 13.24 -5.59 -3.91
N GLY A 417 13.39 -4.38 -4.45
CA GLY A 417 13.66 -4.21 -5.88
C GLY A 417 12.49 -4.58 -6.78
N ASN A 418 11.25 -4.55 -6.32
CA ASN A 418 10.10 -4.96 -7.12
C ASN A 418 9.53 -3.81 -7.95
N ALA A 419 8.87 -4.13 -9.07
CA ALA A 419 8.03 -3.21 -9.82
C ALA A 419 6.55 -3.54 -9.54
N LEU A 420 5.81 -2.58 -9.02
CA LEU A 420 4.38 -2.69 -8.72
C LEU A 420 3.64 -1.65 -9.55
N HIS A 421 2.80 -2.07 -10.50
CA HIS A 421 2.09 -1.12 -11.37
C HIS A 421 0.79 -1.62 -11.96
N ASP A 422 -0.04 -0.68 -12.43
CA ASP A 422 -1.37 -0.97 -12.97
C ASP A 422 -2.22 -1.72 -11.95
N LEU A 423 -2.34 -1.09 -10.78
CA LEU A 423 -3.06 -1.62 -9.63
C LEU A 423 -4.40 -0.89 -9.50
N ASP A 424 -5.48 -1.65 -9.49
CA ASP A 424 -6.80 -1.09 -9.24
C ASP A 424 -6.92 -0.54 -7.82
N ALA A 425 -6.18 -1.10 -6.85
CA ALA A 425 -5.98 -0.52 -5.51
C ALA A 425 -4.49 -0.19 -5.25
N GLY A 426 -3.94 -0.50 -4.07
CA GLY A 426 -2.63 0.01 -3.62
C GLY A 426 -1.47 -0.99 -3.74
N GLY A 427 -0.26 -0.54 -3.41
CA GLY A 427 0.94 -1.39 -3.46
C GLY A 427 0.98 -2.40 -2.30
N PHE A 428 1.28 -1.91 -1.10
CA PHE A 428 1.41 -2.73 0.11
C PHE A 428 0.38 -2.38 1.17
N ARG A 429 -0.18 -3.39 1.82
CA ARG A 429 -0.89 -3.25 3.11
C ARG A 429 -0.25 -4.13 4.16
N VAL A 430 0.14 -3.55 5.29
CA VAL A 430 0.81 -4.23 6.40
C VAL A 430 -0.01 -4.00 7.65
N THR A 431 -0.45 -5.07 8.30
CA THR A 431 -1.32 -5.00 9.48
C THR A 431 -1.07 -6.14 10.46
N SER A 432 -1.23 -5.88 11.76
CA SER A 432 -1.21 -6.92 12.81
C SER A 432 -2.52 -7.73 12.88
N GLY A 433 -3.47 -7.50 11.96
CA GLY A 433 -4.83 -8.00 12.05
C GLY A 433 -5.54 -8.23 10.73
N ILE A 434 -6.84 -8.47 10.77
CA ILE A 434 -7.68 -8.43 9.56
C ILE A 434 -7.99 -6.95 9.31
N ALA A 435 -7.79 -6.50 8.07
CA ALA A 435 -7.86 -5.08 7.68
C ALA A 435 -9.20 -4.36 7.95
N ASN A 436 -10.25 -5.10 8.32
CA ASN A 436 -11.62 -4.59 8.51
C ASN A 436 -11.94 -4.11 9.94
N ASP A 437 -11.02 -4.30 10.89
CA ASP A 437 -11.32 -4.11 12.30
C ASP A 437 -10.76 -2.78 12.81
N ASP A 438 -11.65 -1.82 13.01
CA ASP A 438 -11.38 -0.71 13.94
C ASP A 438 -11.09 -1.35 15.31
N LEU A 439 -9.96 -1.01 15.94
CA LEU A 439 -9.64 -1.48 17.29
C LEU A 439 -10.75 -1.13 18.30
N ASN A 440 -11.58 -0.13 18.01
CA ASN A 440 -12.76 0.20 18.81
C ASN A 440 -13.90 -0.83 18.70
N ALA A 441 -13.93 -1.63 17.61
CA ALA A 441 -15.02 -2.55 17.29
C ALA A 441 -14.73 -4.03 17.63
N LEU A 442 -13.47 -4.42 17.86
CA LEU A 442 -13.09 -5.81 18.16
C LEU A 442 -12.37 -6.00 19.50
N GLN A 443 -12.58 -7.19 20.07
CA GLN A 443 -11.94 -7.64 21.31
C GLN A 443 -10.40 -7.49 21.28
N PRO A 444 -9.79 -6.73 22.20
CA PRO A 444 -8.37 -6.35 22.16
C PRO A 444 -7.36 -7.51 22.34
N LEU A 445 -7.82 -8.73 22.67
CA LEU A 445 -6.95 -9.80 23.14
C LEU A 445 -6.05 -10.44 22.06
N LYS A 446 -6.52 -10.55 20.81
CA LYS A 446 -5.67 -11.11 19.72
C LYS A 446 -4.58 -10.14 19.27
N PHE A 447 -4.88 -8.84 19.18
CA PHE A 447 -3.89 -7.82 18.78
C PHE A 447 -2.86 -7.51 19.87
N MET A 448 -3.23 -7.72 21.15
CA MET A 448 -2.27 -7.67 22.25
C MET A 448 -1.33 -8.87 22.28
N ASN A 449 -1.68 -9.99 21.65
CA ASN A 449 -0.83 -11.18 21.60
C ASN A 449 0.43 -10.90 20.77
N PRO A 450 1.64 -10.94 21.38
CA PRO A 450 2.90 -10.67 20.67
C PRO A 450 3.17 -11.62 19.49
N LEU A 451 2.53 -12.80 19.44
CA LEU A 451 2.64 -13.76 18.34
C LEU A 451 1.94 -13.27 17.06
N TRP A 452 0.91 -12.43 17.19
CA TRP A 452 0.14 -11.87 16.06
C TRP A 452 0.57 -10.47 15.65
N ARG A 453 1.54 -9.87 16.35
CA ARG A 453 2.06 -8.56 15.94
C ARG A 453 2.88 -8.69 14.66
N THR A 454 2.54 -7.83 13.70
CA THR A 454 3.26 -7.69 12.45
C THR A 454 4.34 -6.63 12.63
N ALA A 455 5.60 -7.04 12.47
CA ALA A 455 6.73 -6.20 12.81
C ALA A 455 7.95 -6.41 11.94
N ASP A 456 8.85 -5.43 11.89
CA ASP A 456 10.20 -5.57 11.33
C ASP A 456 10.22 -6.07 9.87
N ASN A 457 9.16 -5.77 9.10
CA ASN A 457 9.13 -6.05 7.66
C ASN A 457 9.77 -4.88 6.90
N VAL A 458 10.41 -5.19 5.78
CA VAL A 458 11.15 -4.22 4.96
C VAL A 458 10.53 -4.14 3.56
N ILE A 459 10.11 -2.94 3.18
CA ILE A 459 9.66 -2.57 1.84
C ILE A 459 10.70 -1.56 1.32
N THR A 460 11.64 -2.03 0.51
CA THR A 460 12.77 -1.20 0.06
C THR A 460 13.11 -1.33 -1.40
N ASP A 461 13.64 -0.26 -1.99
CA ASP A 461 14.10 -0.24 -3.37
C ASP A 461 13.00 -0.61 -4.39
N ASN A 462 11.71 -0.41 -4.08
CA ASN A 462 10.62 -0.75 -5.00
C ASN A 462 10.16 0.46 -5.82
N GLU A 463 9.74 0.22 -7.05
CA GLU A 463 8.99 1.17 -7.86
C GLU A 463 7.48 0.85 -7.72
N ILE A 464 6.69 1.77 -7.18
CA ILE A 464 5.25 1.62 -6.95
C ILE A 464 4.54 2.73 -7.73
N ARG A 465 3.84 2.38 -8.82
CA ARG A 465 3.24 3.38 -9.70
C ARG A 465 1.86 3.02 -10.22
N HIS A 466 1.10 4.00 -10.71
CA HIS A 466 -0.21 3.78 -11.34
C HIS A 466 -1.14 2.92 -10.45
N TYR A 467 -1.32 3.35 -9.20
CA TYR A 467 -2.13 2.67 -8.19
C TYR A 467 -3.40 3.47 -7.88
N GLY A 468 -4.43 2.78 -7.39
CA GLY A 468 -5.75 3.32 -7.14
C GLY A 468 -6.55 3.54 -8.43
N LYS A 469 -6.25 2.81 -9.51
CA LYS A 469 -6.88 3.04 -10.83
C LYS A 469 -8.40 2.86 -10.82
N ARG A 470 -8.90 2.05 -9.89
CA ARG A 470 -10.32 1.81 -9.68
C ARG A 470 -10.76 2.25 -8.29
N PHE A 471 -10.05 1.76 -7.28
CA PHE A 471 -10.23 2.10 -5.88
C PHE A 471 -9.33 3.29 -5.51
N ALA A 472 -9.77 4.48 -5.94
CA ALA A 472 -8.98 5.70 -5.93
C ALA A 472 -8.36 6.06 -4.57
N SER A 473 -9.05 5.71 -3.48
CA SER A 473 -8.57 5.98 -2.13
C SER A 473 -7.42 5.08 -1.68
N ALA A 474 -7.05 4.03 -2.41
CA ALA A 474 -5.94 3.16 -2.06
C ALA A 474 -4.58 3.89 -2.03
N VAL A 475 -3.64 3.37 -1.23
CA VAL A 475 -2.33 4.02 -1.00
C VAL A 475 -1.16 3.17 -1.52
N GLY A 476 -0.01 3.82 -1.76
CA GLY A 476 1.20 3.12 -2.18
C GLY A 476 1.69 2.10 -1.13
N ALA A 477 1.83 2.53 0.13
CA ALA A 477 2.11 1.65 1.26
C ALA A 477 1.29 2.04 2.51
N LEU A 478 0.55 1.08 3.06
CA LEU A 478 -0.32 1.23 4.23
C LEU A 478 0.20 0.41 5.41
N LEU A 479 0.52 1.04 6.54
CA LEU A 479 0.97 0.39 7.77
C LEU A 479 -0.06 0.61 8.90
N MET A 480 -0.86 -0.41 9.20
CA MET A 480 -1.95 -0.36 10.18
C MET A 480 -1.59 -1.14 11.44
N HIS A 481 -1.54 -0.48 12.60
CA HIS A 481 -1.31 -1.15 13.89
C HIS A 481 -0.07 -2.05 13.93
N THR A 482 1.07 -1.57 13.40
CA THR A 482 2.29 -2.37 13.24
C THR A 482 3.51 -1.70 13.87
N GLU A 483 4.57 -2.46 14.16
CA GLU A 483 5.77 -1.94 14.83
C GLU A 483 7.07 -2.22 14.04
N GLY A 484 8.03 -1.29 14.06
CA GLY A 484 9.39 -1.55 13.53
C GLY A 484 9.52 -1.73 12.01
N ASN A 485 8.44 -1.53 11.22
CA ASN A 485 8.51 -1.74 9.77
C ASN A 485 9.26 -0.60 9.08
N THR A 486 9.95 -0.93 8.00
CA THR A 486 10.72 0.02 7.20
C THR A 486 10.16 0.14 5.79
N VAL A 487 9.74 1.34 5.41
CA VAL A 487 9.41 1.75 4.04
C VAL A 487 10.49 2.72 3.60
N ALA A 488 11.49 2.22 2.87
CA ALA A 488 12.66 3.03 2.52
C ALA A 488 13.13 2.91 1.09
N HIS A 489 13.77 3.94 0.54
CA HIS A 489 14.35 3.87 -0.81
C HIS A 489 13.35 3.47 -1.91
N ASN A 490 12.05 3.76 -1.74
CA ASN A 490 11.05 3.46 -2.76
C ASN A 490 10.78 4.69 -3.64
N HIS A 491 10.39 4.43 -4.88
CA HIS A 491 9.87 5.43 -5.81
C HIS A 491 8.37 5.19 -5.95
N ILE A 492 7.56 6.11 -5.41
CA ILE A 492 6.10 5.98 -5.30
C ILE A 492 5.45 7.10 -6.09
N HIS A 493 4.76 6.79 -7.19
CA HIS A 493 4.25 7.84 -8.07
C HIS A 493 2.99 7.51 -8.85
N HIS A 494 2.32 8.53 -9.42
CA HIS A 494 1.15 8.36 -10.29
C HIS A 494 0.00 7.59 -9.61
N GLY A 495 -0.18 7.81 -8.31
CA GLY A 495 -1.31 7.30 -7.54
C GLY A 495 -2.44 8.32 -7.43
N TYR A 496 -3.66 7.88 -7.16
CA TYR A 496 -4.81 8.79 -7.01
C TYR A 496 -5.04 9.30 -5.58
N TYR A 497 -4.26 8.83 -4.60
CA TYR A 497 -4.36 9.24 -3.19
C TYR A 497 -2.96 9.30 -2.53
N SER A 498 -2.84 8.96 -1.25
CA SER A 498 -1.59 9.13 -0.49
C SER A 498 -0.48 8.15 -0.91
N GLY A 499 0.78 8.57 -0.72
CA GLY A 499 1.96 7.74 -0.99
C GLY A 499 2.17 6.67 0.07
N VAL A 500 2.43 7.11 1.31
CA VAL A 500 2.62 6.22 2.47
C VAL A 500 1.65 6.63 3.59
N SER A 501 1.01 5.68 4.24
CA SER A 501 0.13 5.88 5.39
C SER A 501 0.60 5.04 6.57
N VAL A 502 0.77 5.66 7.75
CA VAL A 502 1.28 4.98 8.95
C VAL A 502 0.40 5.24 10.16
N GLY A 503 0.02 4.15 10.83
CA GLY A 503 -0.91 4.17 11.96
C GLY A 503 -2.35 4.00 11.51
N TRP A 504 -3.25 3.74 12.46
CA TRP A 504 -4.66 3.42 12.17
C TRP A 504 -5.58 3.63 13.39
N GLN A 505 -5.24 4.60 14.25
CA GLN A 505 -5.97 4.89 15.48
C GLN A 505 -6.40 6.35 15.51
N TRP A 506 -7.69 6.61 15.34
CA TRP A 506 -8.24 7.95 15.53
C TRP A 506 -8.22 8.32 17.02
N GLY A 507 -7.75 9.53 17.30
CA GLY A 507 -7.58 10.08 18.63
C GLY A 507 -6.28 9.67 19.33
N TYR A 508 -6.18 10.02 20.61
CA TYR A 508 -4.95 9.88 21.42
C TYR A 508 -4.90 8.58 22.24
N TRP A 509 -5.65 7.56 21.82
CA TRP A 509 -5.75 6.29 22.52
C TRP A 509 -4.46 5.48 22.41
N ARG A 510 -4.37 4.43 23.24
CA ARG A 510 -3.26 3.48 23.17
C ARG A 510 -3.23 2.84 21.78
N SER A 511 -2.07 2.88 21.15
CA SER A 511 -1.82 2.36 19.82
C SER A 511 -0.67 1.34 19.86
N ILE A 512 -0.72 0.35 18.96
CA ILE A 512 0.37 -0.61 18.72
C ILE A 512 1.44 0.01 17.82
N SER A 513 1.06 0.99 17.00
CA SER A 513 1.95 1.65 16.06
C SER A 513 3.13 2.25 16.79
N ARG A 514 4.35 1.88 16.41
CA ARG A 514 5.59 2.42 16.99
C ARG A 514 6.79 2.04 16.15
N ASP A 515 7.88 2.81 16.28
CA ASP A 515 9.18 2.48 15.70
C ASP A 515 9.18 2.24 14.18
N ASN A 516 8.12 2.64 13.45
CA ASN A 516 8.05 2.51 12.00
C ASN A 516 8.93 3.58 11.34
N ARG A 517 9.51 3.27 10.18
CA ARG A 517 10.44 4.15 9.47
C ARG A 517 9.97 4.39 8.05
N VAL A 518 9.75 5.65 7.70
CA VAL A 518 9.47 6.09 6.34
C VAL A 518 10.61 7.00 5.90
N GLU A 519 11.60 6.43 5.22
CA GLU A 519 12.86 7.14 4.98
C GLU A 519 13.44 7.00 3.58
N PHE A 520 14.04 8.06 3.06
CA PHE A 520 14.68 8.03 1.74
C PHE A 520 13.75 7.62 0.60
N ASN A 521 12.45 7.93 0.66
CA ASN A 521 11.53 7.65 -0.45
C ASN A 521 11.43 8.86 -1.38
N HIS A 522 11.17 8.61 -2.66
CA HIS A 522 10.79 9.61 -3.65
C HIS A 522 9.30 9.45 -3.96
N ILE A 523 8.48 10.42 -3.54
CA ILE A 523 7.01 10.35 -3.63
C ILE A 523 6.51 11.52 -4.50
N HIS A 524 5.88 11.24 -5.64
CA HIS A 524 5.39 12.32 -6.51
C HIS A 524 4.30 11.98 -7.52
N ASP A 525 3.69 13.00 -8.14
CA ASP A 525 2.55 12.86 -9.06
C ASP A 525 1.40 12.07 -8.43
N ILE A 526 1.04 12.40 -7.20
CA ILE A 526 0.00 11.69 -6.45
C ILE A 526 -1.21 12.60 -6.16
N GLY A 527 -2.36 11.98 -5.89
CA GLY A 527 -3.62 12.65 -5.61
C GLY A 527 -4.35 13.15 -6.87
N GLN A 528 -3.61 13.79 -7.78
CA GLN A 528 -4.04 14.12 -9.16
C GLN A 528 -5.43 14.79 -9.24
N GLY A 529 -5.80 15.60 -8.24
CA GLY A 529 -7.09 16.31 -8.21
C GLY A 529 -8.33 15.42 -8.02
N LEU A 530 -8.17 14.11 -7.74
CA LEU A 530 -9.29 13.18 -7.69
C LEU A 530 -9.95 13.07 -6.32
N LEU A 531 -9.17 12.97 -5.24
CA LEU A 531 -9.71 12.89 -3.87
C LEU A 531 -9.12 13.99 -3.01
N SER A 532 -9.72 14.22 -1.84
CA SER A 532 -9.26 15.18 -0.83
C SER A 532 -8.69 14.47 0.40
N ASP A 533 -8.17 15.25 1.35
CA ASP A 533 -7.72 14.78 2.67
C ASP A 533 -6.52 13.82 2.65
N MET A 534 -5.55 14.10 1.77
CA MET A 534 -4.44 13.21 1.49
C MET A 534 -3.07 13.85 1.73
N GLY A 535 -2.02 13.04 1.91
CA GLY A 535 -0.64 13.52 1.94
C GLY A 535 0.39 12.60 1.25
N GLY A 536 1.59 13.12 0.97
CA GLY A 536 2.74 12.31 0.52
C GLY A 536 3.07 11.22 1.53
N VAL A 537 3.27 11.62 2.79
CA VAL A 537 3.27 10.72 3.95
C VAL A 537 2.16 11.16 4.91
N TYR A 538 1.19 10.28 5.13
CA TYR A 538 0.09 10.42 6.08
C TYR A 538 0.39 9.65 7.37
N THR A 539 0.08 10.21 8.54
CA THR A 539 0.15 9.50 9.81
C THR A 539 -1.12 9.65 10.64
N LEU A 540 -1.43 8.65 11.47
CA LEU A 540 -2.62 8.65 12.32
C LEU A 540 -2.36 7.96 13.67
N GLY A 541 -2.74 8.64 14.75
CA GLY A 541 -2.67 8.10 16.12
C GLY A 541 -1.29 8.17 16.79
N VAL A 542 -1.25 7.76 18.07
CA VAL A 542 -0.01 7.74 18.87
C VAL A 542 0.96 6.71 18.28
N ALA A 543 2.17 7.14 17.91
CA ALA A 543 3.14 6.28 17.23
C ALA A 543 4.59 6.50 17.69
N PRO A 544 4.94 6.18 18.96
CA PRO A 544 6.24 6.49 19.54
C PRO A 544 7.40 5.89 18.77
N GLY A 545 8.48 6.65 18.60
CA GLY A 545 9.69 6.19 17.90
C GLY A 545 9.54 6.08 16.38
N THR A 546 8.36 6.35 15.84
CA THR A 546 8.15 6.40 14.38
C THR A 546 8.89 7.59 13.79
N THR A 547 9.53 7.38 12.63
CA THR A 547 10.34 8.39 11.95
C THR A 547 9.91 8.58 10.50
N VAL A 548 9.89 9.83 10.04
CA VAL A 548 9.65 10.23 8.66
C VAL A 548 10.76 11.18 8.22
N ARG A 549 11.77 10.67 7.50
CA ARG A 549 12.97 11.47 7.21
C ARG A 549 13.61 11.25 5.85
N ASN A 550 14.32 12.26 5.37
CA ASN A 550 15.06 12.16 4.10
C ASN A 550 14.22 11.76 2.89
N ASN A 551 12.90 11.98 2.93
CA ASN A 551 12.05 11.78 1.76
C ASN A 551 12.13 13.00 0.84
N LEU A 552 12.07 12.75 -0.47
CA LEU A 552 11.81 13.74 -1.50
C LEU A 552 10.33 13.63 -1.90
N ILE A 553 9.54 14.66 -1.61
CA ILE A 553 8.10 14.66 -1.84
C ILE A 553 7.73 15.85 -2.72
N HIS A 554 7.14 15.62 -3.88
CA HIS A 554 6.68 16.71 -4.74
C HIS A 554 5.50 16.35 -5.64
N ASP A 555 4.88 17.34 -6.29
CA ASP A 555 3.71 17.13 -7.17
C ASP A 555 2.59 16.35 -6.48
N VAL A 556 2.15 16.91 -5.35
CA VAL A 556 1.06 16.36 -4.55
C VAL A 556 -0.16 17.26 -4.72
N ASP A 557 -1.18 16.76 -5.40
CA ASP A 557 -2.43 17.47 -5.63
C ASP A 557 -3.58 16.81 -4.84
N ALA A 558 -4.72 17.48 -4.76
CA ALA A 558 -5.95 16.98 -4.15
C ALA A 558 -7.16 17.66 -4.81
N ASN A 559 -8.38 17.22 -4.54
CA ASN A 559 -9.57 17.86 -5.09
C ASN A 559 -9.79 19.26 -4.46
N HIS A 560 -10.36 19.33 -3.25
CA HIS A 560 -10.66 20.59 -2.58
C HIS A 560 -9.65 20.92 -1.48
N TYR A 561 -9.39 19.98 -0.58
CA TYR A 561 -8.49 20.15 0.56
C TYR A 561 -7.57 18.94 0.72
N GLY A 562 -6.45 19.11 1.42
CA GLY A 562 -5.45 18.05 1.55
C GLY A 562 -4.27 18.25 0.61
N GLY A 563 -3.71 17.20 0.00
CA GLY A 563 -2.57 17.35 -0.91
C GLY A 563 -1.32 17.92 -0.21
N TRP A 564 -1.09 17.49 1.03
CA TRP A 564 0.04 17.91 1.86
C TRP A 564 1.29 17.06 1.56
N GLY A 565 2.49 17.61 1.76
CA GLY A 565 3.70 16.79 1.68
C GLY A 565 3.78 15.78 2.82
N LEU A 566 3.65 16.29 4.06
CA LEU A 566 3.50 15.50 5.27
C LEU A 566 2.16 15.85 5.92
N TYR A 567 1.34 14.85 6.17
CA TYR A 567 0.04 15.00 6.79
C TYR A 567 -0.05 14.21 8.09
N LEU A 568 0.07 14.91 9.22
CA LEU A 568 -0.05 14.31 10.55
C LEU A 568 -1.48 14.47 11.06
N ASP A 569 -2.34 13.51 10.73
CA ASP A 569 -3.77 13.53 11.06
C ASP A 569 -4.04 13.10 12.53
N GLU A 570 -5.30 13.00 12.92
CA GLU A 570 -5.80 12.87 14.29
C GLU A 570 -4.95 11.96 15.18
N GLY A 571 -4.50 12.49 16.32
CA GLY A 571 -3.77 11.73 17.32
C GLY A 571 -2.28 11.49 17.01
N SER A 572 -1.78 11.89 15.84
CA SER A 572 -0.37 11.79 15.45
C SER A 572 0.55 12.39 16.52
N THR A 573 1.24 11.52 17.28
CA THR A 573 2.01 11.89 18.46
C THR A 573 3.29 11.06 18.57
N HIS A 574 4.38 11.66 19.06
CA HIS A 574 5.70 11.03 19.26
C HIS A 574 6.36 10.52 17.96
N ILE A 575 6.05 11.19 16.84
CA ILE A 575 6.64 10.96 15.53
C ILE A 575 7.73 12.00 15.28
N LEU A 576 8.90 11.57 14.83
CA LEU A 576 9.97 12.46 14.38
C LEU A 576 9.87 12.63 12.86
N ALA A 577 9.55 13.85 12.40
CA ALA A 577 9.61 14.22 11.00
C ALA A 577 10.76 15.21 10.79
N GLU A 578 11.77 14.85 10.00
CA GLU A 578 12.95 15.69 9.80
C GLU A 578 13.63 15.48 8.44
N ASN A 579 14.35 16.49 7.95
CA ASN A 579 15.28 16.38 6.83
C ASN A 579 14.61 15.90 5.54
N ASN A 580 13.35 16.23 5.29
CA ASN A 580 12.65 15.97 4.03
C ASN A 580 12.72 17.21 3.13
N VAL A 581 12.77 16.99 1.81
CA VAL A 581 12.64 18.04 0.80
C VAL A 581 11.24 17.95 0.21
N ILE A 582 10.46 19.02 0.36
CA ILE A 582 9.05 19.05 -0.01
C ILE A 582 8.78 20.27 -0.89
N CYS A 583 8.26 20.03 -2.09
CA CYS A 583 7.87 21.12 -2.99
C CYS A 583 6.63 20.77 -3.82
N ARG A 584 6.04 21.75 -4.50
CA ARG A 584 4.88 21.53 -5.41
C ARG A 584 3.74 20.71 -4.78
N THR A 585 3.35 21.07 -3.56
CA THR A 585 2.19 20.51 -2.86
C THR A 585 1.02 21.48 -2.93
N LYS A 586 -0.22 20.99 -3.01
CA LYS A 586 -1.41 21.83 -3.04
C LYS A 586 -1.57 22.63 -1.75
N PHE A 587 -1.31 22.02 -0.59
CA PHE A 587 -1.37 22.67 0.72
C PHE A 587 -0.07 22.48 1.55
N ALA A 588 -0.10 22.96 2.81
CA ALA A 588 1.03 23.14 3.71
C ALA A 588 1.99 21.92 3.91
N PRO A 589 3.32 22.13 3.83
CA PRO A 589 4.32 21.15 4.23
C PRO A 589 4.76 21.34 5.72
N PHE A 590 4.95 20.29 6.53
CA PHE A 590 5.14 20.32 8.02
C PHE A 590 6.62 20.21 8.51
N ASN A 591 6.96 20.59 9.78
CA ASN A 591 8.28 20.93 10.45
C ASN A 591 9.60 20.21 10.10
N TRP A 592 10.76 20.86 10.36
CA TRP A 592 12.16 20.45 10.12
C TRP A 592 12.50 20.10 8.68
N ASN A 593 11.85 20.80 7.76
CA ASN A 593 11.87 20.47 6.34
C ASN A 593 12.20 21.70 5.50
N LEU A 594 12.70 21.43 4.29
CA LEU A 594 12.85 22.46 3.29
C LEU A 594 11.57 22.54 2.47
N TYR A 595 10.93 23.70 2.51
CA TYR A 595 9.71 23.98 1.76
C TYR A 595 10.00 24.91 0.61
N PHE A 596 9.34 24.61 -0.51
CA PHE A 596 9.36 25.48 -1.66
C PHE A 596 8.12 25.31 -2.50
N ASN A 597 7.44 26.42 -2.79
CA ASN A 597 6.42 26.44 -3.82
C ASN A 597 6.96 27.31 -4.98
N PRO A 598 7.08 26.77 -6.21
CA PRO A 598 7.57 27.54 -7.34
C PRO A 598 6.52 28.53 -7.89
N THR A 599 5.23 28.35 -7.56
CA THR A 599 4.14 29.17 -8.09
C THR A 599 3.58 30.15 -7.07
N LEU A 600 3.69 29.86 -5.77
CA LEU A 600 3.22 30.72 -4.68
C LEU A 600 4.40 31.32 -3.92
N LYS A 601 4.34 32.63 -3.64
CA LYS A 601 5.28 33.26 -2.70
C LYS A 601 5.04 32.72 -1.29
N ARG A 602 6.07 32.70 -0.44
CA ARG A 602 5.99 32.23 0.96
C ARG A 602 4.78 32.78 1.72
N ASP A 603 4.47 34.06 1.54
CA ASP A 603 3.41 34.74 2.30
C ASP A 603 2.00 34.48 1.72
N GLU A 604 1.92 33.88 0.52
CA GLU A 604 0.67 33.42 -0.13
C GLU A 604 0.32 31.97 0.28
N VAL A 605 1.32 31.16 0.62
CA VAL A 605 1.11 29.81 1.17
C VAL A 605 0.46 29.92 2.55
N LYS A 606 -0.68 29.25 2.73
CA LYS A 606 -1.42 29.23 3.99
C LYS A 606 -0.97 28.07 4.87
N PHE A 607 -0.64 28.40 6.11
CA PHE A 607 -0.32 27.44 7.18
C PHE A 607 -1.39 27.58 8.27
N ASP A 608 -2.34 26.65 8.32
CA ASP A 608 -3.49 26.69 9.25
C ASP A 608 -4.23 28.05 9.19
N ASN A 609 -4.68 28.40 7.98
CA ASN A 609 -5.31 29.69 7.62
C ASN A 609 -4.49 30.97 7.91
N GLY A 610 -3.26 30.84 8.41
CA GLY A 610 -2.33 31.93 8.70
C GLY A 610 -1.17 32.06 7.71
N SER A 611 -0.34 33.08 7.91
CA SER A 611 0.94 33.23 7.21
C SER A 611 2.03 32.32 7.80
N TRP A 612 3.15 32.14 7.10
CA TRP A 612 4.35 31.50 7.63
C TRP A 612 4.82 32.09 8.97
N ALA A 613 4.77 33.42 9.10
CA ALA A 613 5.16 34.11 10.32
C ALA A 613 4.21 33.80 11.49
N ASP A 614 2.89 33.72 11.22
CA ASP A 614 1.90 33.33 12.23
C ASP A 614 2.13 31.89 12.70
N TRP A 615 2.46 30.99 11.76
CA TRP A 615 2.78 29.59 12.03
C TRP A 615 4.00 29.46 12.96
N GLN A 616 5.09 30.15 12.64
CA GLN A 616 6.28 30.18 13.48
C GLN A 616 6.04 30.84 14.85
N LYS A 617 5.22 31.88 14.91
CA LYS A 617 4.83 32.53 16.16
C LYS A 617 4.04 31.61 17.10
N ARG A 618 3.29 30.64 16.54
CA ARG A 618 2.61 29.58 17.30
C ARG A 618 3.56 28.46 17.75
N GLY A 619 4.87 28.62 17.54
CA GLY A 619 5.90 27.64 17.89
C GLY A 619 5.99 26.46 16.92
N LYS A 620 5.37 26.55 15.75
CA LYS A 620 5.39 25.53 14.70
C LYS A 620 6.51 25.82 13.71
N ASP A 621 7.12 24.80 13.13
CA ASP A 621 8.09 24.95 12.03
C ASP A 621 9.24 25.95 12.29
N ILE A 622 9.63 26.14 13.56
CA ILE A 622 10.65 27.11 13.96
C ILE A 622 12.05 26.78 13.41
N ASN A 623 12.25 25.54 12.98
CA ASN A 623 13.52 25.05 12.41
C ASN A 623 13.43 24.72 10.91
N SER A 624 12.22 24.72 10.33
CA SER A 624 12.05 24.57 8.89
C SER A 624 12.52 25.80 8.14
N LYS A 625 12.84 25.63 6.85
CA LYS A 625 13.18 26.73 5.95
C LYS A 625 12.19 26.76 4.80
N TYR A 626 11.75 27.96 4.42
CA TYR A 626 11.08 28.18 3.15
C TYR A 626 12.07 28.84 2.18
N ALA A 627 12.64 28.06 1.26
CA ALA A 627 13.64 28.50 0.29
C ALA A 627 13.71 27.54 -0.90
N ASP A 628 14.16 28.06 -2.05
CA ASP A 628 14.43 27.25 -3.24
C ASP A 628 15.42 26.11 -2.91
N PRO A 629 15.09 24.83 -3.21
CA PRO A 629 15.98 23.70 -3.04
C PRO A 629 17.19 23.74 -3.97
N LEU A 630 17.19 24.60 -4.99
CA LEU A 630 18.25 24.71 -5.99
C LEU A 630 18.45 23.38 -6.71
N PHE A 631 17.36 22.83 -7.26
CA PHE A 631 17.43 21.66 -8.13
C PHE A 631 18.25 21.95 -9.40
N VAL A 632 18.84 20.92 -9.99
CA VAL A 632 19.63 21.01 -11.23
C VAL A 632 18.75 21.39 -12.42
N ASP A 633 17.69 20.61 -12.68
CA ASP A 633 16.74 20.84 -13.78
C ASP A 633 15.38 20.17 -13.48
N PRO A 634 14.58 20.72 -12.55
CA PRO A 634 13.34 20.10 -12.07
C PRO A 634 12.22 20.07 -13.13
N ASP A 635 12.30 20.88 -14.18
CA ASP A 635 11.35 20.87 -15.30
C ASP A 635 11.60 19.68 -16.23
N ARG A 636 12.81 19.12 -16.21
CA ARG A 636 13.16 17.86 -16.91
C ARG A 636 13.24 16.65 -15.98
N GLY A 637 12.74 16.78 -14.74
CA GLY A 637 12.74 15.70 -13.75
C GLY A 637 14.09 15.47 -13.04
N ASP A 638 15.07 16.37 -13.20
CA ASP A 638 16.34 16.28 -12.49
C ASP A 638 16.30 17.02 -11.14
N PHE A 639 15.84 16.30 -10.12
CA PHE A 639 15.75 16.78 -8.73
C PHE A 639 17.05 16.62 -7.93
N ARG A 640 18.20 16.45 -8.59
CA ARG A 640 19.49 16.56 -7.89
C ARG A 640 19.67 17.97 -7.36
N LEU A 641 20.26 18.10 -6.17
CA LEU A 641 20.48 19.39 -5.53
C LEU A 641 21.83 19.99 -5.94
N LYS A 642 21.87 21.29 -6.22
CA LYS A 642 23.10 22.05 -6.41
C LYS A 642 23.89 22.14 -5.08
N PRO A 643 25.23 22.34 -5.12
CA PRO A 643 26.06 22.39 -3.90
C PRO A 643 25.62 23.44 -2.88
N GLU A 644 25.02 24.55 -3.33
CA GLU A 644 24.59 25.67 -2.51
C GLU A 644 23.20 25.46 -1.87
N SER A 645 22.56 24.30 -2.11
CA SER A 645 21.20 24.03 -1.64
C SER A 645 21.06 24.19 -0.12
N PRO A 646 20.02 24.90 0.36
CA PRO A 646 19.75 24.99 1.79
C PRO A 646 19.37 23.64 2.43
N ALA A 647 19.03 22.63 1.63
CA ALA A 647 18.70 21.28 2.09
C ALA A 647 19.90 20.60 2.77
N TRP A 648 21.12 20.84 2.29
CA TRP A 648 22.35 20.27 2.88
C TRP A 648 22.56 20.73 4.33
N ALA A 649 22.29 22.02 4.60
CA ALA A 649 22.39 22.59 5.93
C ALA A 649 21.30 22.06 6.89
N LEU A 650 20.20 21.52 6.35
CA LEU A 650 19.18 20.82 7.12
C LEU A 650 19.52 19.33 7.31
N GLY A 651 20.59 18.81 6.72
CA GLY A 651 20.95 17.39 6.83
C GLY A 651 20.21 16.47 5.87
N PHE A 652 19.56 17.02 4.83
CA PHE A 652 18.99 16.21 3.76
C PHE A 652 20.06 15.36 3.08
N ARG A 653 19.72 14.11 2.81
CA ARG A 653 20.54 13.15 2.06
C ARG A 653 19.69 12.60 0.94
N PRO A 654 20.07 12.79 -0.34
CA PRO A 654 19.28 12.33 -1.47
C PRO A 654 19.20 10.81 -1.52
N ILE A 655 18.08 10.33 -2.03
CA ILE A 655 17.93 8.94 -2.47
C ILE A 655 18.78 8.70 -3.72
N ASP A 656 19.38 7.52 -3.81
CA ASP A 656 20.04 7.04 -5.03
C ASP A 656 19.02 6.32 -5.92
N MET A 657 18.48 7.05 -6.90
CA MET A 657 17.43 6.53 -7.79
C MET A 657 17.91 5.39 -8.69
N THR A 658 19.23 5.19 -8.88
CA THR A 658 19.72 4.09 -9.75
C THR A 658 19.54 2.72 -9.10
N ARG A 659 19.04 2.66 -7.87
CA ARG A 659 18.89 1.43 -7.09
C ARG A 659 17.44 0.99 -6.91
N VAL A 660 16.49 1.78 -7.39
CA VAL A 660 15.05 1.57 -7.22
C VAL A 660 14.49 0.74 -8.38
N GLY A 661 13.60 -0.19 -8.07
CA GLY A 661 12.96 -1.10 -9.01
C GLY A 661 13.78 -2.35 -9.33
N PRO A 662 13.28 -3.19 -10.26
CA PRO A 662 13.97 -4.41 -10.69
C PRO A 662 15.34 -4.11 -11.30
N ARG A 663 16.39 -4.69 -10.70
CA ARG A 663 17.78 -4.51 -11.15
C ARG A 663 18.06 -5.44 -12.31
N PRO A 664 19.04 -5.21 -13.20
CA PRO A 664 19.43 -6.22 -14.18
C PRO A 664 20.22 -7.38 -13.53
N PRO A 665 20.21 -8.63 -14.06
CA PRO A 665 20.79 -9.82 -13.42
C PRO A 665 22.24 -9.65 -12.91
N GLU A 666 23.07 -8.93 -13.65
CA GLU A 666 24.47 -8.63 -13.34
C GLU A 666 24.65 -7.78 -12.06
N GLU A 667 23.63 -7.05 -11.64
CA GLU A 667 23.64 -6.20 -10.44
C GLU A 667 23.01 -6.87 -9.21
N ARG A 668 22.38 -8.05 -9.37
CA ARG A 668 21.61 -8.77 -8.33
C ARG A 668 22.46 -9.59 -7.34
N GLY A 669 23.79 -9.68 -7.53
CA GLY A 669 24.71 -10.52 -6.73
C GLY A 669 25.13 -9.98 -5.35
N ALA A 670 26.12 -10.63 -4.71
CA ALA A 670 26.60 -10.30 -3.35
C ALA A 670 27.05 -8.83 -3.17
N LYS A 671 27.54 -8.18 -4.23
CA LYS A 671 27.85 -6.73 -4.24
C LYS A 671 26.60 -5.85 -4.16
N GLY A 672 25.47 -6.27 -4.74
CA GLY A 672 24.16 -5.61 -4.60
C GLY A 672 23.55 -5.82 -3.21
N ARG A 673 23.68 -7.04 -2.64
CA ARG A 673 23.20 -7.37 -1.28
C ARG A 673 24.01 -6.72 -0.15
N GLN A 674 25.34 -6.65 -0.26
CA GLN A 674 26.17 -5.89 0.68
C GLN A 674 25.88 -4.37 0.61
N ARG A 675 25.47 -3.84 -0.55
CA ARG A 675 25.01 -2.45 -0.69
C ARG A 675 23.62 -2.21 -0.07
N ASN A 676 22.75 -3.22 -0.01
CA ASN A 676 21.46 -3.16 0.70
C ASN A 676 21.60 -3.31 2.23
N ARG A 677 22.70 -3.91 2.73
CA ARG A 677 22.97 -4.06 4.17
C ARG A 677 23.16 -2.73 4.93
N TRP A 678 23.52 -1.66 4.23
CA TRP A 678 23.66 -0.31 4.80
C TRP A 678 22.33 0.29 5.30
N VAL A 679 21.18 -0.30 4.93
CA VAL A 679 19.84 0.19 5.29
C VAL A 679 19.28 -0.50 6.54
N ALA A 680 19.71 -1.75 6.82
CA ALA A 680 19.29 -2.49 8.02
C ALA A 680 20.23 -2.28 9.23
N GLY A 681 21.49 -1.86 9.00
CA GLY A 681 22.47 -1.59 10.03
C GLY A 681 22.61 -0.10 10.33
N GLY A 682 21.85 0.39 11.32
CA GLY A 682 22.04 1.62 12.08
C GLY A 682 22.82 2.76 11.39
N CYS A 683 22.09 3.71 10.81
CA CYS A 683 22.59 5.09 10.80
C CYS A 683 22.79 5.48 12.28
N GLU A 684 24.02 5.75 12.71
CA GLU A 684 24.33 6.10 14.10
C GLU A 684 23.45 7.26 14.58
N ASP A 685 22.43 6.95 15.38
CA ASP A 685 21.61 7.93 16.06
C ASP A 685 22.51 8.72 17.01
N ARG A 686 22.72 10.01 16.71
CA ARG A 686 23.08 10.97 17.75
C ARG A 686 21.89 11.08 18.70
N ALA A 687 21.86 10.21 19.71
CA ALA A 687 20.86 10.23 20.77
C ALA A 687 20.72 11.64 21.35
N PHE A 688 19.57 12.28 21.10
CA PHE A 688 19.16 13.50 21.78
C PHE A 688 18.84 13.13 23.23
N ARG A 689 19.84 13.18 24.11
CA ARG A 689 19.65 13.13 25.56
C ARG A 689 18.98 14.44 25.99
N MET A 690 17.66 14.43 26.15
CA MET A 690 16.99 15.44 26.98
C MET A 690 17.59 15.37 28.39
N LYS A 691 18.41 16.36 28.76
CA LYS A 691 18.79 16.60 30.15
C LYS A 691 17.51 16.90 30.93
N ARG A 692 17.10 15.95 31.78
CA ARG A 692 16.20 16.25 32.89
C ARG A 692 17.03 16.95 33.96
N ASP A 693 16.94 18.26 34.04
CA ASP A 693 17.35 18.98 35.25
C ASP A 693 16.32 18.67 36.34
N ALA A 694 16.74 17.86 37.30
CA ALA A 694 16.00 17.60 38.53
C ALA A 694 16.18 18.81 39.46
N GLY A 695 15.17 19.68 39.50
CA GLY A 695 14.96 20.61 40.60
C GLY A 695 13.96 20.01 41.58
N GLU A 696 14.47 19.47 42.69
CA GLU A 696 13.65 19.10 43.85
C GLU A 696 13.10 20.37 44.51
N SER A 697 11.77 20.48 44.60
CA SER A 697 11.11 21.10 45.76
C SER A 697 9.68 20.59 45.83
N GLY A 698 9.37 19.90 46.92
CA GLY A 698 8.19 19.05 47.05
C GLY A 698 6.90 19.75 47.43
N ALA A 699 5.81 19.00 47.27
CA ALA A 699 4.72 18.87 48.22
C ALA A 699 3.82 17.73 47.74
N ARG A 700 3.66 16.69 48.56
CA ARG A 700 2.63 15.67 48.37
C ARG A 700 1.27 16.32 48.65
N ALA A 701 0.37 16.30 47.66
CA ALA A 701 -1.06 16.43 47.87
C ALA A 701 -1.78 15.47 46.92
N SER A 702 -2.44 14.46 47.49
CA SER A 702 -3.38 13.60 46.77
C SER A 702 -4.61 14.41 46.37
N PRO A 703 -5.14 14.32 45.14
CA PRO A 703 -6.45 14.88 44.84
C PRO A 703 -7.56 13.83 45.14
N PRO A 704 -8.75 14.28 45.57
CA PRO A 704 -9.87 13.40 45.84
C PRO A 704 -10.55 12.94 44.55
N ALA A 705 -11.18 11.77 44.61
CA ALA A 705 -12.14 11.32 43.61
C ALA A 705 -13.42 12.17 43.70
N THR A 706 -13.73 12.93 42.66
CA THR A 706 -15.09 13.44 42.40
C THR A 706 -15.39 13.45 40.91
N ALA A 707 -16.62 13.04 40.61
CA ALA A 707 -17.21 12.84 39.31
C ALA A 707 -17.08 14.03 38.35
N PHE A 708 -16.74 13.75 37.09
CA PHE A 708 -16.93 14.68 35.98
C PHE A 708 -18.10 14.19 35.13
N ASN A 709 -19.22 14.90 35.30
CA ASN A 709 -20.31 14.93 34.35
C ASN A 709 -19.82 15.55 33.03
N SER A 710 -20.39 15.01 31.96
CA SER A 710 -20.37 15.50 30.59
C SER A 710 -20.57 17.02 30.50
N ILE A 711 -19.57 17.71 29.95
CA ILE A 711 -19.75 19.04 29.34
C ILE A 711 -18.99 19.00 28.01
N GLY A 712 -19.74 19.23 26.93
CA GLY A 712 -19.30 19.08 25.55
C GLY A 712 -18.11 19.97 25.21
N CYS A 713 -17.11 19.36 24.58
CA CYS A 713 -16.16 20.09 23.77
C CYS A 713 -16.81 20.36 22.42
N ALA A 714 -17.12 21.63 22.19
CA ALA A 714 -17.36 22.16 20.87
C ALA A 714 -16.12 21.90 20.02
N VAL A 715 -16.28 20.96 19.08
CA VAL A 715 -15.34 20.79 17.99
C VAL A 715 -15.58 21.95 17.03
N VAL A 716 -14.60 22.84 16.91
CA VAL A 716 -14.56 23.80 15.83
C VAL A 716 -14.08 23.03 14.60
N HIS A 717 -15.06 22.55 13.83
CA HIS A 717 -14.91 22.07 12.46
C HIS A 717 -15.37 23.17 11.52
#